data_AF-I0FXI8-F1
#
_entry.id   AF-I0FXI8-F1
#
_cell.length_a   1.000
_cell.length_b   1.000
_cell.length_c   1.000
_cell.angle_alpha   90.00
_cell.angle_beta   90.00
_cell.angle_gamma   90.00
#
_symmetry.space_group_name_H-M   'P 1'
#
loop_
_entity.id
_entity.type
_entity.pdbx_description
1 polymer ?
#
loop_
_entity_poly.entity_id
_entity_poly.type
_entity_poly.pdbx_seq_one_letter_code
_entity_poly.pdbx_strand_id
1 'polypeptide(L)'
;MGLFPSKRGSKSKSASSDPAMEAERCCKENKYPDILQSSKANPNCLLRKYLTKELFEELKEKKSSSGVTLWDCIKSGVVNLDSGTGVYVADEECYQLFAPLLDKIIEDYHAPYKLSDGHKSDMNPEAVDAPNLDPDNDFIRSTRIRVARNLKGYRLTPALEQDKRIELESKIKDVLESLEGDLKGKYYPLSGMDEATRQQLVDDHFLFKKGDRFLEAAGVNREWPEGRGIFHNNDKTFLVWVNEEDQLRIISMEMGSDIGSVFRRLCTAVNELDNKLGFQQLPGHGYLSSCPTNLGTGMRASVHVKIPHASAHPDFQKICDEFHIQARGIHGEHSVSTGADAGVFDISNKRRLGLSEVQCVQDMYNGVKKLLEIEKAAVEAKRNVFPEVLKKPEVKSLMKKYLTEEMFNELKDKKTELGVTLSDCINSGVENLDSGTGIYAGDEESYKLFAPLFDKIIEDYHAPYKLEQKHTSDMNPEKVEAPDLDPEGSFIRSTRIRVARNLKGYALTPALSKKARLEIEEKVKNVFESLTGDLAGKYHPLDGMTEETRQQLVNDHFLFKKGDRFLEAAGVNKLWPEGRGIFHNNDKTFLVWVNEEDQLRIISMEMGSDIGSVFKRLCTAVNEIDKQLGFQHTEEHGYLSSCPTNLGTGMRASVHVKIPHASAHPDFQKICDEFHIQARGIHGEHSVSTGADAGVFDISNKRRLGLSEVQCVQDMYNGVKKLLEIERAAIEEAHLKFPEDLKKPEVKSLLKKYLTEDVFNSLKEKKTSRGAGLYDCINSGVVNLDSGTGVYAADEECYEVFGELFDKIIEDYHAPYKLEENHKSDMDPEKVDAPNLDAEGAFIRSTRIRVARNLKGYALTPGLTRKERVDVESKVVGVLNSLTGDLAGKYYPLSGMDEATRQQLVDDHFLFKKGDRFLEAAGVNKMWPEGRGIFHNNDKTFLVWVNEEDQLRIISMEMGSDIGSVFSRLCRAVNEIDKQLGFAHKETHGYLSGCPTNLGTGMRASVHVKIPKASEHPDFQKICDEFHIQARGIHGEHSVSTGEDAGVFDISNKRRLGLSEVQCVQDMYNGVKKLLEIEKA
;
A
#
# COMPACT_ATOMS: atom_id res chain seq x y z
N MET A 1 26.94 -47.45 -24.42
CA MET A 1 27.91 -46.65 -25.21
C MET A 1 28.71 -45.85 -24.20
N GLY A 2 29.87 -46.32 -23.71
CA GLY A 2 31.21 -46.19 -24.33
C GLY A 2 31.77 -44.81 -23.97
N LEU A 3 32.91 -44.59 -23.28
CA LEU A 3 34.16 -45.34 -23.13
C LEU A 3 34.92 -44.84 -21.88
N PHE A 4 35.66 -45.73 -21.20
CA PHE A 4 36.72 -45.42 -20.22
C PHE A 4 38.01 -44.96 -20.95
N PRO A 5 38.95 -44.21 -20.30
CA PRO A 5 40.09 -44.80 -19.56
C PRO A 5 40.56 -43.91 -18.37
N SER A 6 41.44 -44.22 -17.41
CA SER A 6 42.25 -45.36 -16.95
C SER A 6 42.89 -44.95 -15.61
N LYS A 7 43.31 -45.94 -14.81
CA LYS A 7 44.02 -45.83 -13.51
C LYS A 7 45.27 -44.93 -13.54
N ARG A 8 45.46 -44.08 -12.51
CA ARG A 8 46.79 -43.70 -11.98
C ARG A 8 46.77 -43.40 -10.47
N GLY A 9 47.59 -44.18 -9.74
CA GLY A 9 48.44 -43.69 -8.65
C GLY A 9 47.80 -43.41 -7.28
N SER A 10 47.96 -44.36 -6.37
CA SER A 10 47.99 -44.09 -4.93
C SER A 10 49.15 -43.14 -4.62
N LYS A 11 48.86 -41.84 -4.50
CA LYS A 11 49.71 -40.90 -3.75
C LYS A 11 49.09 -40.72 -2.38
N SER A 12 49.88 -40.97 -1.34
CA SER A 12 49.57 -40.63 0.03
C SER A 12 49.13 -39.17 0.11
N LYS A 13 47.85 -38.93 0.42
CA LYS A 13 47.39 -37.61 0.85
C LYS A 13 47.97 -37.42 2.26
N SER A 14 48.99 -36.58 2.38
CA SER A 14 49.36 -35.99 3.66
C SER A 14 48.12 -35.30 4.23
N ALA A 15 47.81 -35.58 5.50
CA ALA A 15 46.71 -34.96 6.22
C ALA A 15 46.91 -33.43 6.21
N SER A 16 46.09 -32.71 5.44
CA SER A 16 45.96 -31.26 5.61
C SER A 16 45.09 -31.04 6.85
N SER A 17 45.70 -30.69 7.98
CA SER A 17 44.97 -30.33 9.20
C SER A 17 44.11 -29.10 8.95
N ASP A 18 42.89 -29.13 9.46
CA ASP A 18 41.98 -27.99 9.55
C ASP A 18 42.64 -26.89 10.41
N PRO A 19 42.74 -25.62 9.94
CA PRO A 19 43.30 -24.53 10.72
C PRO A 19 42.72 -24.37 12.12
N ALA A 20 41.42 -24.63 12.30
CA ALA A 20 40.78 -24.55 13.61
C ALA A 20 41.28 -25.66 14.55
N MET A 21 41.40 -26.89 14.06
CA MET A 21 41.95 -28.01 14.83
C MET A 21 43.42 -27.80 15.18
N GLU A 22 44.19 -27.24 14.24
CA GLU A 22 45.60 -26.91 14.45
C GLU A 22 45.75 -25.82 15.51
N ALA A 23 44.97 -24.75 15.42
CA ALA A 23 44.93 -23.68 16.42
C ALA A 23 44.59 -24.23 17.82
N GLU A 24 43.59 -25.10 17.91
CA GLU A 24 43.18 -25.72 19.18
C GLU A 24 44.28 -26.61 19.76
N ARG A 25 44.98 -27.40 18.92
CA ARG A 25 46.13 -28.20 19.35
C ARG A 25 47.27 -27.34 19.85
N CYS A 26 47.69 -26.35 19.06
CA CYS A 26 48.79 -25.46 19.43
C CYS A 26 48.48 -24.64 20.68
N CYS A 27 47.23 -24.20 20.86
CA CYS A 27 46.76 -23.52 22.06
C CYS A 27 46.86 -24.44 23.30
N LYS A 28 46.34 -25.68 23.22
CA LYS A 28 46.42 -26.65 24.33
C LYS A 28 47.86 -27.02 24.71
N GLU A 29 48.74 -27.10 23.73
CA GLU A 29 50.16 -27.43 23.94
C GLU A 29 51.01 -26.19 24.27
N ASN A 30 50.42 -24.99 24.30
CA ASN A 30 51.10 -23.70 24.40
C ASN A 30 52.29 -23.56 23.43
N LYS A 31 52.11 -23.96 22.17
CA LYS A 31 53.15 -23.98 21.12
C LYS A 31 52.93 -22.89 20.08
N TYR A 32 54.00 -22.52 19.38
CA TYR A 32 53.91 -21.59 18.26
C TYR A 32 53.00 -22.14 17.14
N PRO A 33 52.09 -21.31 16.58
CA PRO A 33 51.25 -21.70 15.45
C PRO A 33 51.99 -21.63 14.11
N ASP A 34 52.69 -22.70 13.72
CA ASP A 34 53.42 -22.77 12.44
C ASP A 34 52.53 -22.51 11.21
N ILE A 35 51.22 -22.73 11.33
CA ILE A 35 50.25 -22.50 10.26
C ILE A 35 50.17 -21.03 9.80
N LEU A 36 50.54 -20.07 10.66
CA LEU A 36 50.65 -18.65 10.30
C LEU A 36 51.69 -18.41 9.20
N GLN A 37 52.72 -19.25 9.11
CA GLN A 37 53.77 -19.14 8.10
C GLN A 37 53.44 -19.91 6.81
N SER A 38 52.28 -20.57 6.75
CA SER A 38 51.86 -21.30 5.56
C SER A 38 51.55 -20.35 4.39
N SER A 39 51.64 -20.86 3.16
CA SER A 39 51.25 -20.13 1.95
C SER A 39 49.75 -19.81 1.89
N LYS A 40 48.93 -20.42 2.75
CA LYS A 40 47.49 -20.17 2.86
C LYS A 40 47.16 -18.97 3.72
N ALA A 41 48.08 -18.51 4.58
CA ALA A 41 47.87 -17.33 5.40
C ALA A 41 47.96 -16.05 4.58
N ASN A 42 47.12 -15.07 4.91
CA ASN A 42 47.15 -13.74 4.33
C ASN A 42 48.57 -13.15 4.51
N PRO A 43 49.27 -12.79 3.42
CA PRO A 43 50.62 -12.23 3.51
C PRO A 43 50.64 -10.87 4.22
N ASN A 44 49.51 -10.18 4.27
CA ASN A 44 49.36 -8.87 4.92
C ASN A 44 48.84 -8.97 6.37
N CYS A 45 48.69 -10.19 6.91
CA CYS A 45 48.23 -10.37 8.29
C CYS A 45 49.28 -9.80 9.28
N LEU A 46 48.88 -8.84 10.11
CA LEU A 46 49.79 -8.19 11.07
C LEU A 46 50.27 -9.15 12.16
N LEU A 47 49.40 -10.04 12.65
CA LEU A 47 49.80 -11.12 13.56
C LEU A 47 50.91 -11.97 12.94
N ARG A 48 50.75 -12.40 11.68
CA ARG A 48 51.77 -13.18 10.96
C ARG A 48 53.07 -12.41 10.82
N LYS A 49 52.98 -11.12 10.50
CA LYS A 49 54.14 -10.25 10.27
C LYS A 49 54.99 -10.07 11.53
N TYR A 50 54.35 -9.96 12.71
CA TYR A 50 55.04 -9.58 13.94
C TYR A 50 55.22 -10.69 14.98
N LEU A 51 54.41 -11.76 14.96
CA LEU A 51 54.58 -12.90 15.87
C LEU A 51 55.64 -13.87 15.35
N THR A 52 56.90 -13.62 15.69
CA THR A 52 57.99 -14.56 15.44
C THR A 52 58.00 -15.71 16.46
N LYS A 53 58.72 -16.79 16.17
CA LYS A 53 58.85 -17.92 17.11
C LYS A 53 59.51 -17.48 18.41
N GLU A 54 60.55 -16.66 18.31
CA GLU A 54 61.29 -16.12 19.45
C GLU A 54 60.38 -15.25 20.32
N LEU A 55 59.59 -14.37 19.69
CA LEU A 55 58.65 -13.50 20.40
C LEU A 55 57.53 -14.29 21.07
N PHE A 56 57.02 -15.32 20.41
CA PHE A 56 56.03 -16.21 21.02
C PHE A 56 56.60 -16.91 22.26
N GLU A 57 57.80 -17.48 22.18
CA GLU A 57 58.43 -18.16 23.31
C GLU A 57 58.70 -17.21 24.49
N GLU A 58 58.99 -15.93 24.22
CA GLU A 58 59.11 -14.90 25.26
C GLU A 58 57.79 -14.61 25.99
N LEU A 59 56.67 -14.61 25.26
CA LEU A 59 55.38 -14.14 25.74
C LEU A 59 54.43 -15.26 26.20
N LYS A 60 54.62 -16.50 25.74
CA LYS A 60 53.64 -17.60 25.90
C LYS A 60 53.34 -18.01 27.34
N GLU A 61 54.25 -17.78 28.27
CA GLU A 61 54.06 -18.12 29.70
C GLU A 61 53.49 -16.95 30.51
N LYS A 62 53.39 -15.75 29.92
CA LYS A 62 52.82 -14.58 30.58
C LYS A 62 51.29 -14.68 30.62
N LYS A 63 50.71 -14.24 31.74
CA LYS A 63 49.26 -14.16 31.96
C LYS A 63 48.92 -12.86 32.67
N SER A 64 47.79 -12.25 32.31
CA SER A 64 47.26 -11.12 33.06
C SER A 64 46.79 -11.55 34.44
N SER A 65 46.53 -10.60 35.32
CA SER A 65 45.89 -10.79 36.62
C SER A 65 44.52 -11.49 36.53
N SER A 66 43.82 -11.32 35.39
CA SER A 66 42.57 -12.00 35.04
C SER A 66 42.77 -13.40 34.44
N GLY A 67 44.01 -13.84 34.23
CA GLY A 67 44.34 -15.14 33.67
C GLY A 67 44.33 -15.21 32.14
N VAL A 68 44.22 -14.08 31.44
CA VAL A 68 44.26 -14.02 29.98
C VAL A 68 45.68 -14.29 29.48
N THR A 69 45.79 -15.13 28.47
CA THR A 69 47.06 -15.59 27.87
C THR A 69 47.30 -14.95 26.50
N LEU A 70 48.51 -15.09 25.97
CA LEU A 70 48.80 -14.69 24.59
C LEU A 70 47.90 -15.43 23.58
N TRP A 71 47.60 -16.71 23.86
CA TRP A 71 46.78 -17.54 22.99
C TRP A 71 45.35 -17.03 22.87
N ASP A 72 44.77 -16.54 23.96
CA ASP A 72 43.46 -15.90 23.94
C ASP A 72 43.44 -14.71 22.98
N CYS A 73 44.55 -13.97 22.90
CA CYS A 73 44.65 -12.79 22.04
C CYS A 73 44.88 -13.12 20.55
N ILE A 74 45.61 -14.19 20.24
CA ILE A 74 46.00 -14.52 18.85
C ILE A 74 45.10 -15.58 18.19
N LYS A 75 44.24 -16.28 18.95
CA LYS A 75 43.45 -17.43 18.47
C LYS A 75 42.68 -17.13 17.20
N SER A 76 42.03 -15.96 17.11
CA SER A 76 41.25 -15.57 15.94
C SER A 76 42.07 -15.54 14.65
N GLY A 77 43.27 -14.96 14.65
CA GLY A 77 44.14 -14.90 13.47
C GLY A 77 44.77 -16.23 13.09
N VAL A 78 44.91 -17.16 14.04
CA VAL A 78 45.39 -18.53 13.77
C VAL A 78 44.28 -19.40 13.16
N VAL A 79 43.06 -19.29 13.68
CA VAL A 79 41.88 -19.99 13.12
C VAL A 79 41.52 -19.42 11.74
N ASN A 80 41.51 -18.10 11.63
CA ASN A 80 41.10 -17.35 10.44
C ASN A 80 42.31 -16.79 9.71
N LEU A 81 42.99 -17.65 8.93
CA LEU A 81 44.25 -17.32 8.26
C LEU A 81 44.16 -16.17 7.25
N ASP A 82 42.95 -15.79 6.83
CA ASP A 82 42.70 -14.65 5.94
C ASP A 82 42.59 -13.30 6.68
N SER A 83 42.70 -13.29 8.02
CA SER A 83 42.67 -12.08 8.86
C SER A 83 43.66 -11.01 8.39
N GLY A 84 43.24 -9.74 8.42
CA GLY A 84 44.13 -8.59 8.21
C GLY A 84 44.96 -8.24 9.45
N THR A 85 44.35 -8.22 10.63
CA THR A 85 45.04 -7.92 11.90
C THR A 85 45.38 -9.20 12.66
N GLY A 86 44.36 -10.03 12.95
CA GLY A 86 44.53 -11.36 13.54
C GLY A 86 44.59 -11.42 15.06
N VAL A 87 44.44 -10.30 15.77
CA VAL A 87 44.45 -10.26 17.25
C VAL A 87 43.21 -9.58 17.82
N TYR A 88 42.76 -10.07 18.97
CA TYR A 88 41.72 -9.46 19.82
C TYR A 88 42.21 -9.42 21.26
N VAL A 89 42.11 -8.27 21.93
CA VAL A 89 42.60 -8.07 23.29
C VAL A 89 41.46 -8.34 24.28
N ALA A 90 41.75 -9.14 25.30
CA ALA A 90 40.71 -9.66 26.20
C ALA A 90 40.61 -8.88 27.53
N ASP A 91 41.66 -8.17 27.94
CA ASP A 91 41.64 -7.24 29.07
C ASP A 91 42.62 -6.07 28.88
N GLU A 92 42.49 -5.04 29.73
CA GLU A 92 43.33 -3.85 29.67
C GLU A 92 44.83 -4.15 29.89
N GLU A 93 45.15 -5.08 30.78
CA GLU A 93 46.53 -5.44 31.13
C GLU A 93 47.29 -6.04 29.94
N CYS A 94 46.59 -6.77 29.07
CA CYS A 94 47.16 -7.36 27.86
C CYS A 94 47.85 -6.35 26.94
N TYR A 95 47.37 -5.10 26.87
CA TYR A 95 48.04 -4.04 26.09
C TYR A 95 49.47 -3.77 26.59
N GLN A 96 49.72 -3.88 27.89
CA GLN A 96 51.05 -3.70 28.46
C GLN A 96 51.83 -5.02 28.50
N LEU A 97 51.17 -6.11 28.88
CA LEU A 97 51.78 -7.43 29.05
C LEU A 97 52.33 -8.01 27.74
N PHE A 98 51.59 -7.81 26.64
CA PHE A 98 51.92 -8.27 25.30
C PHE A 98 52.35 -7.12 24.37
N ALA A 99 52.74 -5.97 24.93
CA ALA A 99 53.27 -4.81 24.21
C ALA A 99 54.33 -5.17 23.14
N PRO A 100 55.29 -6.10 23.38
CA PRO A 100 56.29 -6.48 22.36
C PRO A 100 55.71 -6.98 21.02
N LEU A 101 54.46 -7.49 21.03
CA LEU A 101 53.68 -7.85 19.86
C LEU A 101 52.66 -6.78 19.49
N LEU A 102 51.81 -6.39 20.45
CA LEU A 102 50.66 -5.52 20.20
C LEU A 102 51.09 -4.13 19.73
N ASP A 103 52.15 -3.56 20.29
CA ASP A 103 52.63 -2.23 19.91
C ASP A 103 53.00 -2.19 18.43
N LYS A 104 53.68 -3.23 17.94
CA LYS A 104 54.06 -3.34 16.51
C LYS A 104 52.84 -3.45 15.61
N ILE A 105 51.84 -4.24 16.01
CA ILE A 105 50.58 -4.37 15.26
C ILE A 105 49.82 -3.04 15.24
N ILE A 106 49.75 -2.36 16.38
CA ILE A 106 49.05 -1.07 16.54
C ILE A 106 49.73 0.00 15.69
N GLU A 107 51.04 0.16 15.79
CA GLU A 107 51.79 1.18 15.04
C GLU A 107 51.85 0.92 13.53
N ASP A 108 51.73 -0.35 13.09
CA ASP A 108 51.62 -0.68 11.67
C ASP A 108 50.23 -0.35 11.13
N TYR A 109 49.18 -0.81 11.82
CA TYR A 109 47.80 -0.53 11.40
C TYR A 109 47.48 0.98 11.42
N HIS A 110 47.91 1.67 12.47
CA HIS A 110 47.65 3.10 12.67
C HIS A 110 48.80 3.98 12.19
N ALA A 111 49.67 3.47 11.31
CA ALA A 111 50.76 4.24 10.75
C ALA A 111 50.24 5.58 10.16
N PRO A 112 50.94 6.71 10.42
CA PRO A 112 52.28 6.81 10.99
C PRO A 112 52.35 6.93 12.53
N TYR A 113 51.24 6.75 13.26
CA TYR A 113 51.18 6.95 14.71
C TYR A 113 52.17 6.08 15.49
N LYS A 114 52.80 6.64 16.52
CA LYS A 114 53.60 5.91 17.50
C LYS A 114 52.96 5.98 18.88
N LEU A 115 52.98 4.87 19.61
CA LEU A 115 52.41 4.81 20.97
C LEU A 115 53.12 5.78 21.92
N SER A 116 54.40 6.05 21.66
CA SER A 116 55.20 7.05 22.38
C SER A 116 54.73 8.50 22.20
N ASP A 117 53.98 8.80 21.14
CA ASP A 117 53.50 10.16 20.87
C ASP A 117 52.37 10.56 21.83
N GLY A 118 51.67 9.55 22.37
CA GLY A 118 50.47 9.74 23.17
C GLY A 118 49.24 10.08 22.31
N HIS A 119 48.06 9.73 22.82
CA HIS A 119 46.77 10.03 22.23
C HIS A 119 46.00 11.00 23.14
N LYS A 120 45.37 12.00 22.52
CA LYS A 120 44.50 12.95 23.22
C LYS A 120 43.08 12.80 22.69
N SER A 121 42.16 12.41 23.56
CA SER A 121 40.74 12.36 23.25
C SER A 121 40.07 13.70 23.52
N ASP A 122 39.02 14.01 22.78
CA ASP A 122 38.24 15.24 22.94
C ASP A 122 36.80 15.02 22.45
N MET A 123 35.87 14.91 23.39
CA MET A 123 34.44 14.71 23.14
C MET A 123 33.63 16.01 23.39
N ASN A 124 34.24 17.18 23.19
CA ASN A 124 33.55 18.46 23.25
C ASN A 124 32.98 18.86 21.87
N PRO A 125 31.66 18.78 21.64
CA PRO A 125 31.09 19.11 20.35
C PRO A 125 31.22 20.59 19.98
N GLU A 126 31.41 21.50 20.95
CA GLU A 126 31.61 22.94 20.68
C GLU A 126 32.99 23.25 20.10
N ALA A 127 33.93 22.30 20.16
CA ALA A 127 35.24 22.47 19.55
C ALA A 127 35.26 22.15 18.04
N VAL A 128 34.13 21.69 17.48
CA VAL A 128 33.95 21.45 16.04
C VAL A 128 33.26 22.65 15.40
N ASP A 129 33.91 23.27 14.41
CA ASP A 129 33.31 24.29 13.56
C ASP A 129 32.80 23.64 12.27
N ALA A 130 31.52 23.27 12.28
CA ALA A 130 30.86 22.53 11.20
C ALA A 130 29.46 23.07 10.89
N PRO A 131 29.33 24.28 10.30
CA PRO A 131 28.04 24.72 9.77
C PRO A 131 27.56 23.77 8.67
N ASN A 132 26.25 23.55 8.57
CA ASN A 132 25.67 22.59 7.64
C ASN A 132 26.14 22.84 6.18
N LEU A 133 26.84 21.86 5.58
CA LEU A 133 27.49 21.99 4.27
C LEU A 133 26.53 22.01 3.08
N ASP A 134 25.38 21.36 3.23
CA ASP A 134 24.45 21.08 2.13
C ASP A 134 23.02 20.94 2.68
N PRO A 135 22.43 22.02 3.21
CA PRO A 135 21.11 21.99 3.85
C PRO A 135 19.98 21.68 2.85
N ASP A 136 20.21 21.92 1.56
CA ASP A 136 19.27 21.68 0.46
C ASP A 136 19.41 20.29 -0.17
N ASN A 137 20.38 19.51 0.32
CA ASN A 137 20.63 18.10 -0.03
C ASN A 137 20.86 17.87 -1.53
N ASP A 138 21.58 18.79 -2.17
CA ASP A 138 21.92 18.69 -3.59
C ASP A 138 22.96 17.58 -3.85
N PHE A 139 23.81 17.27 -2.85
CA PHE A 139 24.95 16.38 -2.99
C PHE A 139 25.03 15.33 -1.87
N ILE A 140 24.94 15.74 -0.59
CA ILE A 140 25.06 14.87 0.57
C ILE A 140 23.71 14.24 0.89
N ARG A 141 23.73 12.90 1.03
CA ARG A 141 22.55 12.09 1.33
C ARG A 141 22.40 11.76 2.80
N SER A 142 23.49 11.42 3.48
CA SER A 142 23.46 11.03 4.88
C SER A 142 24.79 11.20 5.58
N THR A 143 24.72 11.33 6.90
CA THR A 143 25.87 11.48 7.79
C THR A 143 25.76 10.51 8.96
N ARG A 144 26.87 9.88 9.34
CA ARG A 144 26.90 8.85 10.39
C ARG A 144 28.24 8.87 11.13
N ILE A 145 28.18 8.88 12.46
CA ILE A 145 29.36 8.76 13.33
C ILE A 145 29.14 7.60 14.30
N ARG A 146 30.12 6.70 14.38
CA ARG A 146 30.16 5.59 15.34
C ARG A 146 31.38 5.70 16.22
N VAL A 147 31.27 5.39 17.51
CA VAL A 147 32.40 5.15 18.43
C VAL A 147 32.27 3.78 19.12
N ALA A 148 33.40 3.19 19.49
CA ALA A 148 33.48 2.00 20.33
C ALA A 148 34.01 2.36 21.73
N ARG A 149 33.40 1.83 22.79
CA ARG A 149 33.77 2.11 24.19
C ARG A 149 33.65 0.86 25.04
N ASN A 150 34.48 0.79 26.08
CA ASN A 150 34.45 -0.24 27.12
C ASN A 150 34.57 0.43 28.50
N LEU A 151 33.85 -0.10 29.50
CA LEU A 151 33.71 0.42 30.85
C LEU A 151 34.87 0.02 31.77
N LYS A 152 35.29 0.93 32.65
CA LYS A 152 36.33 0.66 33.65
C LYS A 152 35.91 -0.46 34.60
N GLY A 153 36.88 -1.25 35.05
CA GLY A 153 36.67 -2.32 36.04
C GLY A 153 36.12 -3.64 35.47
N TYR A 154 36.00 -3.75 34.14
CA TYR A 154 35.58 -4.96 33.44
C TYR A 154 36.66 -5.45 32.47
N ARG A 155 36.67 -6.74 32.16
CA ARG A 155 37.44 -7.27 31.03
C ARG A 155 36.80 -6.82 29.71
N LEU A 156 37.57 -6.81 28.63
CA LEU A 156 37.02 -6.61 27.28
C LEU A 156 36.14 -7.81 26.89
N THR A 157 35.28 -7.65 25.88
CA THR A 157 34.29 -8.67 25.50
C THR A 157 34.88 -10.08 25.24
N PRO A 158 36.11 -10.27 24.72
CA PRO A 158 36.67 -11.60 24.49
C PRO A 158 36.94 -12.38 25.78
N ALA A 159 37.08 -11.73 26.95
CA ALA A 159 37.29 -12.39 28.25
C ALA A 159 36.22 -12.06 29.31
N LEU A 160 35.22 -11.22 28.99
CA LEU A 160 34.16 -10.84 29.93
C LEU A 160 33.38 -12.05 30.47
N GLU A 161 33.27 -12.13 31.79
CA GLU A 161 32.51 -13.16 32.51
C GLU A 161 31.00 -12.99 32.31
N GLN A 162 30.24 -14.08 32.41
CA GLN A 162 28.80 -14.07 32.14
C GLN A 162 28.03 -13.17 33.11
N ASP A 163 28.24 -13.33 34.42
CA ASP A 163 27.62 -12.51 35.47
C ASP A 163 27.98 -11.03 35.30
N LYS A 164 29.23 -10.74 34.96
CA LYS A 164 29.70 -9.38 34.71
C LYS A 164 29.14 -8.77 33.43
N ARG A 165 28.88 -9.58 32.40
CA ARG A 165 28.22 -9.12 31.17
C ARG A 165 26.78 -8.69 31.44
N ILE A 166 26.03 -9.45 32.23
CA ILE A 166 24.64 -9.13 32.62
C ILE A 166 24.62 -7.90 33.54
N GLU A 167 25.53 -7.85 34.52
CA GLU A 167 25.68 -6.68 35.40
C GLU A 167 25.93 -5.40 34.59
N LEU A 168 26.82 -5.50 33.60
CA LEU A 168 27.17 -4.40 32.70
C LEU A 168 26.00 -4.01 31.78
N GLU A 169 25.27 -4.97 31.23
CA GLU A 169 24.03 -4.71 30.46
C GLU A 169 23.04 -3.89 31.28
N SER A 170 22.78 -4.30 32.53
CA SER A 170 21.85 -3.59 33.43
C SER A 170 22.28 -2.15 33.66
N LYS A 171 23.56 -1.91 33.97
CA LYS A 171 24.08 -0.55 34.21
C LYS A 171 23.98 0.34 32.97
N ILE A 172 24.30 -0.22 31.80
CA ILE A 172 24.19 0.52 30.53
C ILE A 172 22.73 0.85 30.23
N LYS A 173 21.84 -0.14 30.38
CA LYS A 173 20.40 0.03 30.16
C LYS A 173 19.84 1.15 31.02
N ASP A 174 20.15 1.17 32.31
CA ASP A 174 19.65 2.20 33.25
C ASP A 174 20.05 3.62 32.81
N VAL A 175 21.27 3.81 32.32
CA VAL A 175 21.72 5.12 31.80
C VAL A 175 21.01 5.45 30.49
N LEU A 176 20.91 4.50 29.55
CA LEU A 176 20.28 4.73 28.24
C LEU A 176 18.79 5.05 28.37
N GLU A 177 18.06 4.36 29.25
CA GLU A 177 16.63 4.63 29.50
C GLU A 177 16.39 5.93 30.27
N SER A 178 17.43 6.51 30.89
CA SER A 178 17.36 7.83 31.55
C SER A 178 17.59 9.01 30.61
N LEU A 179 17.98 8.77 29.34
CA LEU A 179 18.20 9.85 28.37
C LEU A 179 16.88 10.55 28.01
N GLU A 180 16.94 11.88 27.93
CA GLU A 180 15.80 12.76 27.63
C GLU A 180 15.97 13.46 26.26
N GLY A 181 14.98 14.28 25.88
CA GLY A 181 15.01 15.05 24.64
C GLY A 181 15.05 14.19 23.38
N ASP A 182 15.89 14.58 22.42
CA ASP A 182 16.12 13.86 21.16
C ASP A 182 16.84 12.52 21.36
N LEU A 183 17.37 12.23 22.54
CA LEU A 183 17.99 10.94 22.89
C LEU A 183 17.02 9.95 23.57
N LYS A 184 15.80 10.39 23.92
CA LYS A 184 14.80 9.53 24.55
C LYS A 184 14.48 8.33 23.66
N GLY A 185 14.52 7.14 24.24
CA GLY A 185 14.42 5.89 23.48
C GLY A 185 14.00 4.68 24.29
N LYS A 186 14.19 3.51 23.70
CA LYS A 186 13.85 2.22 24.29
C LYS A 186 14.97 1.21 24.13
N TYR A 187 15.19 0.40 25.18
CA TYR A 187 16.11 -0.72 25.18
C TYR A 187 15.40 -2.04 24.82
N TYR A 188 16.08 -2.87 24.05
CA TYR A 188 15.61 -4.16 23.55
C TYR A 188 16.68 -5.23 23.83
N PRO A 189 16.52 -6.04 24.89
CA PRO A 189 17.41 -7.17 25.12
C PRO A 189 17.23 -8.20 24.01
N LEU A 190 18.33 -8.79 23.53
CA LEU A 190 18.27 -9.91 22.57
C LEU A 190 17.74 -11.19 23.23
N SER A 191 17.97 -11.33 24.53
CA SER A 191 17.46 -12.45 25.33
C SER A 191 15.94 -12.31 25.51
N GLY A 192 15.18 -13.28 24.99
CA GLY A 192 13.72 -13.29 25.09
C GLY A 192 13.00 -12.36 24.11
N MET A 193 13.69 -11.78 23.12
CA MET A 193 13.09 -10.94 22.09
C MET A 193 12.07 -11.74 21.26
N ASP A 194 10.85 -11.21 21.11
CA ASP A 194 9.82 -11.78 20.25
C ASP A 194 10.09 -11.48 18.76
N GLU A 195 9.50 -12.28 17.86
CA GLU A 195 9.78 -12.16 16.42
C GLU A 195 9.27 -10.85 15.81
N ALA A 196 8.22 -10.23 16.37
CA ALA A 196 7.70 -8.96 15.84
C ALA A 196 8.68 -7.82 16.13
N THR A 197 9.17 -7.72 17.37
CA THR A 197 10.23 -6.80 17.77
C THR A 197 11.50 -7.05 16.95
N ARG A 198 11.86 -8.32 16.76
CA ARG A 198 13.03 -8.72 15.96
C ARG A 198 12.93 -8.25 14.51
N GLN A 199 11.77 -8.48 13.87
CA GLN A 199 11.54 -8.10 12.49
C GLN A 199 11.57 -6.58 12.32
N GLN A 200 10.95 -5.82 13.25
CA GLN A 200 11.03 -4.36 13.23
C GLN A 200 12.48 -3.85 13.27
N LEU A 201 13.32 -4.42 14.14
CA LEU A 201 14.74 -4.06 14.22
C LEU A 201 15.54 -4.49 12.98
N VAL A 202 15.10 -5.53 12.25
CA VAL A 202 15.67 -5.92 10.95
C VAL A 202 15.31 -4.89 9.88
N ASP A 203 14.05 -4.49 9.82
CA ASP A 203 13.52 -3.54 8.84
C ASP A 203 14.16 -2.15 9.02
N ASP A 204 14.44 -1.77 10.27
CA ASP A 204 15.18 -0.55 10.61
C ASP A 204 16.70 -0.67 10.41
N HIS A 205 17.22 -1.84 10.02
CA HIS A 205 18.65 -2.16 9.94
C HIS A 205 19.43 -2.00 11.25
N PHE A 206 18.75 -2.15 12.39
CA PHE A 206 19.32 -1.99 13.73
C PHE A 206 19.76 -3.31 14.38
N LEU A 207 19.17 -4.43 13.98
CA LEU A 207 19.48 -5.74 14.56
C LEU A 207 20.90 -6.21 14.20
N PHE A 208 21.71 -6.52 15.21
CA PHE A 208 22.92 -7.33 15.04
C PHE A 208 22.65 -8.80 15.38
N LYS A 209 23.42 -9.70 14.76
CA LYS A 209 23.31 -11.15 14.91
C LYS A 209 24.50 -11.69 15.69
N LYS A 210 24.50 -13.00 15.96
CA LYS A 210 25.67 -13.68 16.53
C LYS A 210 26.90 -13.35 15.69
N GLY A 211 28.01 -12.99 16.35
CA GLY A 211 29.23 -12.56 15.71
C GLY A 211 29.76 -13.58 14.71
N ASP A 212 30.50 -13.12 13.72
CA ASP A 212 31.05 -13.99 12.68
C ASP A 212 32.17 -14.92 13.21
N ARG A 213 32.82 -15.67 12.30
CA ARG A 213 33.90 -16.59 12.66
C ARG A 213 35.13 -15.92 13.29
N PHE A 214 35.35 -14.62 13.09
CA PHE A 214 36.46 -13.90 13.73
C PHE A 214 36.12 -13.64 15.20
N LEU A 215 34.89 -13.18 15.47
CA LEU A 215 34.37 -12.94 16.82
C LEU A 215 34.16 -14.26 17.59
N GLU A 216 33.72 -15.32 16.93
CA GLU A 216 33.62 -16.67 17.51
C GLU A 216 34.99 -17.16 17.96
N ALA A 217 36.00 -17.10 17.08
CA ALA A 217 37.36 -17.57 17.40
C ALA A 217 38.09 -16.68 18.43
N ALA A 218 37.68 -15.42 18.56
CA ALA A 218 38.14 -14.51 19.61
C ALA A 218 37.48 -14.78 20.97
N GLY A 219 36.39 -15.56 21.04
CA GLY A 219 35.66 -15.82 22.29
C GLY A 219 34.63 -14.74 22.64
N VAL A 220 34.31 -13.83 21.73
CA VAL A 220 33.30 -12.76 21.93
C VAL A 220 31.89 -13.34 21.99
N ASN A 221 31.64 -14.45 21.27
CA ASN A 221 30.32 -15.09 21.17
C ASN A 221 29.92 -15.97 22.38
N ARG A 222 30.71 -16.00 23.46
CA ARG A 222 30.37 -16.78 24.65
C ARG A 222 29.03 -16.32 25.25
N GLU A 223 28.23 -17.29 25.67
CA GLU A 223 26.89 -17.09 26.26
C GLU A 223 25.94 -16.29 25.36
N TRP A 224 26.05 -16.38 24.03
CA TRP A 224 25.11 -15.68 23.13
C TRP A 224 23.67 -16.20 23.31
N PRO A 225 22.63 -15.33 23.43
CA PRO A 225 22.62 -13.87 23.32
C PRO A 225 22.58 -13.11 24.67
N GLU A 226 22.98 -13.75 25.77
CA GLU A 226 22.85 -13.22 27.13
C GLU A 226 23.69 -11.96 27.34
N GLY A 227 23.11 -10.94 28.00
CA GLY A 227 23.79 -9.66 28.23
C GLY A 227 23.86 -8.75 27.00
N ARG A 228 23.25 -9.12 25.86
CA ARG A 228 23.29 -8.33 24.62
C ARG A 228 21.95 -7.67 24.37
N GLY A 229 22.00 -6.45 23.84
CA GLY A 229 20.79 -5.73 23.47
C GLY A 229 21.06 -4.49 22.64
N ILE A 230 19.97 -3.86 22.25
CA ILE A 230 19.93 -2.73 21.34
C ILE A 230 19.16 -1.60 22.01
N PHE A 231 19.67 -0.37 21.92
CA PHE A 231 18.91 0.82 22.24
C PHE A 231 18.79 1.68 21.00
N HIS A 232 17.64 2.30 20.77
CA HIS A 232 17.54 3.42 19.84
C HIS A 232 16.59 4.50 20.38
N ASN A 233 16.83 5.75 19.98
CA ASN A 233 15.92 6.86 20.28
C ASN A 233 14.64 6.78 19.43
N ASN A 234 13.62 7.56 19.80
CA ASN A 234 12.33 7.58 19.11
C ASN A 234 12.47 8.01 17.64
N ASP A 235 13.38 8.94 17.35
CA ASP A 235 13.60 9.48 16.00
C ASP A 235 14.48 8.56 15.13
N LYS A 236 14.97 7.43 15.67
CA LYS A 236 15.85 6.48 14.97
C LYS A 236 17.16 7.11 14.44
N THR A 237 17.60 8.20 15.05
CA THR A 237 18.83 8.95 14.73
C THR A 237 19.99 8.68 15.70
N PHE A 238 19.76 7.83 16.71
CA PHE A 238 20.75 7.38 17.68
C PHE A 238 20.53 5.91 18.03
N LEU A 239 21.59 5.11 17.97
CA LEU A 239 21.59 3.65 18.14
C LEU A 239 22.78 3.20 18.99
N VAL A 240 22.54 2.27 19.91
CA VAL A 240 23.59 1.62 20.70
C VAL A 240 23.46 0.10 20.59
N TRP A 241 24.54 -0.56 20.21
CA TRP A 241 24.69 -2.00 20.41
C TRP A 241 25.47 -2.26 21.70
N VAL A 242 24.91 -3.11 22.54
CA VAL A 242 25.49 -3.47 23.84
C VAL A 242 26.04 -4.89 23.79
N ASN A 243 27.30 -5.05 24.20
CA ASN A 243 28.02 -6.32 24.29
C ASN A 243 28.15 -7.12 22.98
N GLU A 244 28.36 -6.42 21.86
CA GLU A 244 28.65 -7.01 20.54
C GLU A 244 30.17 -7.30 20.42
N GLU A 245 30.91 -6.62 19.53
CA GLU A 245 32.38 -6.72 19.46
C GLU A 245 33.06 -6.00 20.63
N ASP A 246 32.49 -4.88 21.06
CA ASP A 246 32.86 -4.11 22.24
C ASP A 246 31.63 -4.01 23.17
N GLN A 247 31.84 -3.57 24.41
CA GLN A 247 30.74 -3.41 25.37
C GLN A 247 29.72 -2.37 24.89
N LEU A 248 30.19 -1.30 24.24
CA LEU A 248 29.36 -0.25 23.68
C LEU A 248 29.80 0.09 22.25
N ARG A 249 28.88 -0.01 21.31
CA ARG A 249 29.01 0.56 19.97
C ARG A 249 27.91 1.59 19.78
N ILE A 250 28.30 2.86 19.89
CA ILE A 250 27.38 4.00 19.97
C ILE A 250 27.41 4.74 18.64
N ILE A 251 26.24 4.96 18.06
CA ILE A 251 26.06 5.46 16.70
C ILE A 251 25.07 6.62 16.73
N SER A 252 25.45 7.72 16.10
CA SER A 252 24.56 8.83 15.77
C SER A 252 24.51 8.95 14.25
N MET A 253 23.32 9.07 13.66
CA MET A 253 23.14 9.15 12.22
C MET A 253 21.87 9.90 11.84
N GLU A 254 21.87 10.50 10.65
CA GLU A 254 20.66 11.06 10.02
C GLU A 254 20.88 11.26 8.51
N MET A 255 19.78 11.43 7.78
CA MET A 255 19.83 11.94 6.41
C MET A 255 20.29 13.39 6.37
N GLY A 256 21.03 13.77 5.33
CA GLY A 256 21.62 15.08 5.15
C GLY A 256 23.05 15.22 5.67
N SER A 257 23.49 16.47 5.83
CA SER A 257 24.90 16.89 5.87
C SER A 257 25.33 17.53 7.20
N ASP A 258 24.44 17.59 8.19
CA ASP A 258 24.71 18.25 9.47
C ASP A 258 25.55 17.36 10.41
N ILE A 259 26.83 17.17 10.06
CA ILE A 259 27.77 16.39 10.88
C ILE A 259 27.96 16.99 12.28
N GLY A 260 27.77 18.31 12.43
CA GLY A 260 27.81 19.00 13.70
C GLY A 260 26.69 18.55 14.63
N SER A 261 25.44 18.54 14.15
CA SER A 261 24.28 18.00 14.86
C SER A 261 24.48 16.52 15.24
N VAL A 262 24.91 15.69 14.27
CA VAL A 262 25.17 14.27 14.49
C VAL A 262 26.21 14.04 15.59
N PHE A 263 27.32 14.80 15.57
CA PHE A 263 28.38 14.69 16.56
C PHE A 263 27.94 15.21 17.93
N ARG A 264 27.19 16.31 17.99
CA ARG A 264 26.65 16.87 19.25
C ARG A 264 25.73 15.89 19.96
N ARG A 265 24.81 15.25 19.22
CA ARG A 265 23.93 14.19 19.74
C ARG A 265 24.75 13.01 20.27
N LEU A 266 25.79 12.59 19.53
CA LEU A 266 26.70 11.53 19.96
C LEU A 266 27.44 11.89 21.26
N CYS A 267 28.08 13.06 21.31
CA CYS A 267 28.85 13.52 22.47
C CYS A 267 27.97 13.63 23.71
N THR A 268 26.73 14.12 23.58
CA THR A 268 25.80 14.25 24.69
C THR A 268 25.56 12.89 25.36
N ALA A 269 25.23 11.85 24.58
CA ALA A 269 25.01 10.52 25.12
C ALA A 269 26.29 9.84 25.64
N VAL A 270 27.41 9.97 24.90
CA VAL A 270 28.69 9.35 25.28
C VAL A 270 29.25 9.97 26.56
N ASN A 271 29.15 11.29 26.72
CA ASN A 271 29.62 11.99 27.92
C ASN A 271 28.76 11.63 29.14
N GLU A 272 27.44 11.45 28.98
CA GLU A 272 26.58 10.98 30.07
C GLU A 272 26.95 9.55 30.50
N LEU A 273 27.20 8.65 29.54
CA LEU A 273 27.69 7.30 29.82
C LEU A 273 29.06 7.32 30.53
N ASP A 274 29.99 8.17 30.09
CA ASP A 274 31.31 8.29 30.72
C ASP A 274 31.19 8.84 32.15
N ASN A 275 30.38 9.89 32.36
CA ASN A 275 30.14 10.48 33.67
C ASN A 275 29.58 9.48 34.68
N LYS A 276 28.73 8.55 34.24
CA LYS A 276 28.07 7.56 35.11
C LYS A 276 28.87 6.28 35.29
N LEU A 277 29.54 5.81 34.24
CA LEU A 277 30.10 4.45 34.18
C LEU A 277 31.63 4.44 34.01
N GLY A 278 32.20 5.46 33.36
CA GLY A 278 33.63 5.61 33.09
C GLY A 278 34.17 4.66 32.03
N PHE A 279 34.98 5.17 31.09
CA PHE A 279 35.59 4.34 30.02
C PHE A 279 37.06 3.95 30.24
N GLN A 280 37.44 2.77 29.75
CA GLN A 280 38.82 2.28 29.72
C GLN A 280 39.66 3.10 28.74
N GLN A 281 40.80 3.61 29.21
CA GLN A 281 41.66 4.47 28.42
C GLN A 281 43.12 4.36 28.89
N LEU A 282 44.07 4.34 27.94
CA LEU A 282 45.50 4.46 28.24
C LEU A 282 46.12 5.64 27.48
N PRO A 283 47.14 6.33 28.02
CA PRO A 283 47.71 7.54 27.41
C PRO A 283 48.17 7.35 25.96
N GLY A 284 48.79 6.21 25.61
CA GLY A 284 49.21 5.91 24.24
C GLY A 284 48.14 5.28 23.36
N HIS A 285 47.08 4.71 23.94
CA HIS A 285 46.11 3.90 23.20
C HIS A 285 44.75 4.60 23.01
N GLY A 286 44.52 5.72 23.69
CA GLY A 286 43.18 6.31 23.77
C GLY A 286 42.20 5.31 24.39
N TYR A 287 40.96 5.33 23.91
CA TYR A 287 39.94 4.39 24.38
C TYR A 287 40.28 2.96 23.97
N LEU A 288 40.20 2.04 24.93
CA LEU A 288 40.52 0.63 24.69
C LEU A 288 39.35 -0.09 24.00
N SER A 289 39.70 -1.01 23.10
CA SER A 289 38.74 -1.83 22.36
C SER A 289 39.24 -3.27 22.24
N SER A 290 38.33 -4.21 22.00
CA SER A 290 38.70 -5.62 21.80
C SER A 290 39.58 -5.80 20.56
N CYS A 291 39.31 -5.08 19.47
CA CYS A 291 40.14 -5.14 18.27
C CYS A 291 41.09 -3.93 18.22
N PRO A 292 42.42 -4.09 18.09
CA PRO A 292 43.35 -2.96 18.04
C PRO A 292 43.07 -1.93 16.94
N THR A 293 42.27 -2.29 15.93
CA THR A 293 41.86 -1.37 14.86
C THR A 293 40.86 -0.29 15.32
N ASN A 294 40.18 -0.49 16.46
CA ASN A 294 39.21 0.43 17.06
C ASN A 294 39.80 1.23 18.24
N LEU A 295 41.12 1.25 18.43
CA LEU A 295 41.80 2.07 19.44
C LEU A 295 41.73 3.57 19.13
N GLY A 296 42.18 4.39 20.07
CA GLY A 296 42.24 5.84 19.97
C GLY A 296 40.87 6.45 20.19
N THR A 297 40.33 7.08 19.14
CA THR A 297 38.97 7.59 19.14
C THR A 297 37.90 6.49 19.12
N GLY A 298 38.25 5.28 18.67
CA GLY A 298 37.29 4.24 18.31
C GLY A 298 36.28 4.65 17.24
N MET A 299 36.55 5.76 16.54
CA MET A 299 35.59 6.43 15.69
C MET A 299 35.61 5.90 14.26
N ARG A 300 34.41 5.77 13.68
CA ARG A 300 34.19 5.82 12.23
C ARG A 300 33.16 6.91 11.93
N ALA A 301 33.63 8.05 11.44
CA ALA A 301 32.81 9.07 10.82
C ALA A 301 32.67 8.76 9.33
N SER A 302 31.47 8.92 8.78
CA SER A 302 31.17 8.65 7.37
C SER A 302 30.09 9.59 6.82
N VAL A 303 30.27 10.01 5.57
CA VAL A 303 29.32 10.85 4.81
C VAL A 303 29.08 10.22 3.45
N HIS A 304 27.81 9.99 3.10
CA HIS A 304 27.42 9.57 1.75
C HIS A 304 27.16 10.81 0.89
N VAL A 305 27.98 11.01 -0.15
CA VAL A 305 27.94 12.21 -0.98
C VAL A 305 28.07 11.89 -2.46
N LYS A 306 27.26 12.53 -3.30
CA LYS A 306 27.30 12.42 -4.77
C LYS A 306 28.32 13.40 -5.35
N ILE A 307 29.49 12.89 -5.74
CA ILE A 307 30.60 13.71 -6.26
C ILE A 307 31.29 13.10 -7.49
N PRO A 308 30.55 12.75 -8.56
CA PRO A 308 31.13 12.12 -9.74
C PRO A 308 32.20 12.99 -10.42
N HIS A 309 32.09 14.31 -10.42
CA HIS A 309 33.08 15.19 -11.04
C HIS A 309 34.32 15.36 -10.15
N ALA A 310 34.14 15.55 -8.85
CA ALA A 310 35.26 15.65 -7.93
C ALA A 310 36.07 14.35 -7.88
N SER A 311 35.41 13.19 -7.97
CA SER A 311 36.09 11.88 -8.04
C SER A 311 36.98 11.71 -9.28
N ALA A 312 36.68 12.43 -10.37
CA ALA A 312 37.48 12.45 -11.59
C ALA A 312 38.51 13.59 -11.61
N HIS A 313 38.53 14.46 -10.60
CA HIS A 313 39.43 15.61 -10.54
C HIS A 313 40.85 15.18 -10.14
N PRO A 314 41.93 15.75 -10.72
CA PRO A 314 43.31 15.36 -10.41
C PRO A 314 43.70 15.48 -8.93
N ASP A 315 43.10 16.44 -8.20
CA ASP A 315 43.38 16.65 -6.77
C ASP A 315 42.57 15.73 -5.83
N PHE A 316 41.69 14.86 -6.33
CA PHE A 316 40.81 14.03 -5.49
C PHE A 316 41.57 13.22 -4.43
N GLN A 317 42.57 12.46 -4.88
CA GLN A 317 43.38 11.63 -3.98
C GLN A 317 44.22 12.49 -3.02
N LYS A 318 44.72 13.63 -3.51
CA LYS A 318 45.49 14.57 -2.70
C LYS A 318 44.66 15.16 -1.55
N ILE A 319 43.40 15.53 -1.80
CA ILE A 319 42.47 16.01 -0.77
C ILE A 319 42.19 14.89 0.24
N CYS A 320 41.93 13.68 -0.25
CA CYS A 320 41.70 12.53 0.62
C CYS A 320 42.89 12.26 1.55
N ASP A 321 44.11 12.37 1.04
CA ASP A 321 45.32 12.16 1.82
C ASP A 321 45.63 13.33 2.77
N GLU A 322 45.34 14.57 2.36
CA GLU A 322 45.48 15.80 3.18
C GLU A 322 44.62 15.71 4.46
N PHE A 323 43.36 15.31 4.33
CA PHE A 323 42.42 15.18 5.47
C PHE A 323 42.32 13.77 6.04
N HIS A 324 43.20 12.87 5.60
CA HIS A 324 43.27 11.50 6.11
C HIS A 324 41.92 10.74 6.02
N ILE A 325 41.16 11.01 4.96
CA ILE A 325 39.90 10.36 4.61
C ILE A 325 40.10 9.41 3.43
N GLN A 326 39.13 8.54 3.21
CA GLN A 326 39.06 7.63 2.07
C GLN A 326 37.65 7.66 1.46
N ALA A 327 37.58 7.44 0.16
CA ALA A 327 36.32 7.36 -0.58
C ALA A 327 36.11 5.93 -1.12
N ARG A 328 34.90 5.40 -0.96
CA ARG A 328 34.51 4.06 -1.43
C ARG A 328 33.10 4.08 -2.02
N GLY A 329 32.73 3.10 -2.85
CA GLY A 329 31.33 2.92 -3.24
C GLY A 329 30.49 2.39 -2.07
N ILE A 330 29.18 2.66 -2.09
CA ILE A 330 28.31 2.42 -0.92
C ILE A 330 27.82 0.97 -0.77
N HIS A 331 28.07 0.10 -1.76
CA HIS A 331 27.64 -1.32 -1.73
C HIS A 331 28.78 -2.29 -1.37
N GLY A 332 29.91 -1.77 -0.89
CA GLY A 332 31.08 -2.57 -0.48
C GLY A 332 32.41 -1.96 -0.86
N GLU A 333 33.47 -2.45 -0.23
CA GLU A 333 34.84 -1.91 -0.26
C GLU A 333 35.48 -1.80 -1.67
N HIS A 334 34.94 -2.54 -2.65
CA HIS A 334 35.37 -2.52 -4.07
C HIS A 334 34.22 -2.25 -5.06
N SER A 335 33.04 -1.84 -4.56
CA SER A 335 31.88 -1.59 -5.42
C SER A 335 31.97 -0.22 -6.08
N VAL A 336 31.50 -0.13 -7.34
CA VAL A 336 31.11 1.15 -7.95
C VAL A 336 29.63 1.31 -7.70
N SER A 337 29.21 2.47 -7.19
CA SER A 337 27.80 2.76 -7.00
C SER A 337 27.10 2.83 -8.36
N THR A 338 25.96 2.13 -8.52
CA THR A 338 25.23 2.01 -9.80
C THR A 338 23.75 2.33 -9.60
N GLY A 339 22.97 2.46 -10.68
CA GLY A 339 21.53 2.74 -10.59
C GLY A 339 21.25 4.07 -9.88
N ALA A 340 20.34 4.06 -8.90
CA ALA A 340 19.98 5.23 -8.10
C ALA A 340 21.14 5.81 -7.27
N ASP A 341 22.21 5.04 -7.08
CA ASP A 341 23.38 5.42 -6.28
C ASP A 341 24.59 5.81 -7.15
N ALA A 342 24.43 5.87 -8.47
CA ALA A 342 25.50 6.25 -9.38
C ALA A 342 26.16 7.59 -9.00
N GLY A 343 27.48 7.56 -8.83
CA GLY A 343 28.30 8.72 -8.44
C GLY A 343 28.31 9.04 -6.93
N VAL A 344 27.69 8.22 -6.09
CA VAL A 344 27.70 8.37 -4.62
C VAL A 344 28.89 7.64 -4.00
N PHE A 345 29.60 8.32 -3.11
CA PHE A 345 30.74 7.78 -2.35
C PHE A 345 30.46 7.81 -0.85
N ASP A 346 30.90 6.77 -0.14
CA ASP A 346 31.09 6.76 1.31
C ASP A 346 32.49 7.32 1.63
N ILE A 347 32.51 8.55 2.13
CA ILE A 347 33.71 9.23 2.61
C ILE A 347 33.88 8.91 4.09
N SER A 348 34.98 8.29 4.49
CA SER A 348 35.23 7.89 5.89
C SER A 348 36.66 8.16 6.34
N ASN A 349 36.88 8.29 7.66
CA ASN A 349 38.20 8.53 8.23
C ASN A 349 39.11 7.29 8.09
N LYS A 350 40.39 7.50 7.76
CA LYS A 350 41.43 6.44 7.75
C LYS A 350 42.04 6.24 9.13
N ARG A 351 42.20 7.31 9.92
CA ARG A 351 42.91 7.30 11.22
C ARG A 351 41.96 7.26 12.41
N ARG A 352 42.45 6.70 13.52
CA ARG A 352 41.79 6.72 14.84
C ARG A 352 42.74 7.05 15.99
N LEU A 353 44.03 6.74 15.84
CA LEU A 353 45.09 7.17 16.75
C LEU A 353 45.83 8.40 16.18
N GLY A 354 46.43 9.20 17.08
CA GLY A 354 47.14 10.43 16.73
C GLY A 354 46.27 11.68 16.47
N LEU A 355 44.94 11.58 16.60
CA LEU A 355 43.98 12.69 16.50
C LEU A 355 42.81 12.47 17.45
N SER A 356 42.19 13.54 17.96
CA SER A 356 41.00 13.47 18.79
C SER A 356 39.72 13.22 17.98
N GLU A 357 38.60 12.94 18.65
CA GLU A 357 37.29 12.83 18.01
C GLU A 357 36.87 14.14 17.32
N VAL A 358 37.06 15.28 18.00
CA VAL A 358 36.87 16.62 17.42
C VAL A 358 37.71 16.81 16.15
N GLN A 359 39.00 16.48 16.19
CA GLN A 359 39.87 16.61 15.02
C GLN A 359 39.43 15.69 13.87
N CYS A 360 39.03 14.46 14.19
CA CYS A 360 38.53 13.51 13.19
C CYS A 360 37.26 14.01 12.49
N VAL A 361 36.33 14.62 13.23
CA VAL A 361 35.12 15.22 12.67
C VAL A 361 35.45 16.48 11.87
N GLN A 362 36.37 17.32 12.35
CA GLN A 362 36.79 18.52 11.63
C GLN A 362 37.51 18.17 10.31
N ASP A 363 38.35 17.15 10.29
CA ASP A 363 38.99 16.63 9.08
C ASP A 363 37.95 16.08 8.08
N MET A 364 36.97 15.32 8.58
CA MET A 364 35.86 14.82 7.77
C MET A 364 35.09 15.99 7.13
N TYR A 365 34.73 16.99 7.93
CA TYR A 365 34.02 18.18 7.49
C TYR A 365 34.81 18.96 6.43
N ASN A 366 36.08 19.28 6.70
CA ASN A 366 36.93 20.05 5.80
C ASN A 366 37.22 19.29 4.49
N GLY A 367 37.46 17.99 4.58
CA GLY A 367 37.68 17.14 3.41
C GLY A 367 36.45 17.05 2.52
N VAL A 368 35.28 16.77 3.09
CA VAL A 368 34.01 16.75 2.34
C VAL A 368 33.71 18.13 1.76
N LYS A 369 33.96 19.22 2.49
CA LYS A 369 33.79 20.60 2.00
C LYS A 369 34.64 20.86 0.76
N LYS A 370 35.94 20.54 0.75
CA LYS A 370 36.79 20.73 -0.44
C LYS A 370 36.33 19.88 -1.63
N LEU A 371 35.91 18.63 -1.39
CA LEU A 371 35.38 17.77 -2.44
C LEU A 371 34.08 18.35 -3.03
N LEU A 372 33.20 18.89 -2.19
CA LEU A 372 31.99 19.57 -2.60
C LEU A 372 32.25 20.86 -3.36
N GLU A 373 33.25 21.65 -2.98
CA GLU A 373 33.64 22.87 -3.71
C GLU A 373 34.03 22.54 -5.17
N ILE A 374 34.79 21.46 -5.39
CA ILE A 374 35.14 20.98 -6.73
C ILE A 374 33.90 20.50 -7.49
N GLU A 375 33.02 19.71 -6.85
CA GLU A 375 31.80 19.21 -7.47
C GLU A 375 30.87 20.36 -7.88
N LYS A 376 30.64 21.32 -6.97
CA LYS A 376 29.83 22.52 -7.19
C LYS A 376 30.39 23.35 -8.34
N ALA A 377 31.70 23.59 -8.37
CA ALA A 377 32.36 24.32 -9.46
C ALA A 377 32.21 23.61 -10.82
N ALA A 378 32.33 22.28 -10.86
CA ALA A 378 32.16 21.51 -12.09
C ALA A 378 30.71 21.51 -12.58
N VAL A 379 29.74 21.40 -11.66
CA VAL A 379 28.30 21.51 -11.97
C VAL A 379 27.95 22.91 -12.46
N GLU A 380 28.44 23.95 -11.79
CA GLU A 380 28.24 25.35 -12.18
C GLU A 380 28.85 25.65 -13.56
N ALA A 381 30.06 25.16 -13.84
CA ALA A 381 30.68 25.30 -15.15
C ALA A 381 29.85 24.67 -16.27
N LYS A 382 29.22 23.52 -16.02
CA LYS A 382 28.29 22.89 -16.96
C LYS A 382 26.98 23.65 -17.10
N ARG A 383 26.44 24.17 -15.99
CA ARG A 383 25.19 24.94 -15.94
C ARG A 383 25.31 26.34 -16.55
N ASN A 384 26.51 26.89 -16.68
CA ASN A 384 26.75 28.22 -17.25
C ASN A 384 26.85 28.24 -18.79
N VAL A 385 26.73 27.08 -19.43
CA VAL A 385 26.75 26.91 -20.89
C VAL A 385 25.36 26.48 -21.37
N PHE A 386 24.94 27.02 -22.51
CA PHE A 386 23.66 26.63 -23.11
C PHE A 386 23.61 25.11 -23.34
N PRO A 387 22.51 24.41 -22.98
CA PRO A 387 22.44 22.96 -23.15
C PRO A 387 22.45 22.55 -24.64
N GLU A 388 23.60 22.10 -25.14
CA GLU A 388 23.79 21.70 -26.55
C GLU A 388 22.80 20.62 -27.01
N VAL A 389 22.36 19.76 -26.09
CA VAL A 389 21.35 18.72 -26.36
C VAL A 389 20.01 19.29 -26.85
N LEU A 390 19.67 20.54 -26.51
CA LEU A 390 18.45 21.21 -26.96
C LEU A 390 18.53 21.67 -28.41
N LYS A 391 19.73 21.77 -29.01
CA LYS A 391 19.89 22.13 -30.43
C LYS A 391 19.42 21.02 -31.39
N LYS A 392 19.25 19.80 -30.88
CA LYS A 392 18.78 18.63 -31.64
C LYS A 392 17.34 18.81 -32.14
N PRO A 393 17.05 18.78 -33.46
CA PRO A 393 15.73 19.13 -34.03
C PRO A 393 14.56 18.23 -33.60
N GLU A 394 14.84 17.00 -33.17
CA GLU A 394 13.86 16.01 -32.69
C GLU A 394 13.22 16.39 -31.34
N VAL A 395 13.89 17.18 -30.51
CA VAL A 395 13.36 17.63 -29.22
C VAL A 395 12.17 18.57 -29.45
N LYS A 396 11.01 18.30 -28.83
CA LYS A 396 9.74 19.02 -29.05
C LYS A 396 9.18 19.74 -27.81
N SER A 397 9.91 19.75 -26.70
CA SER A 397 9.43 20.36 -25.45
C SER A 397 9.13 21.85 -25.59
N LEU A 398 8.14 22.34 -24.83
CA LEU A 398 7.84 23.77 -24.75
C LEU A 398 9.04 24.59 -24.24
N MET A 399 9.77 24.05 -23.27
CA MET A 399 11.03 24.65 -22.80
C MET A 399 11.98 24.89 -23.97
N LYS A 400 12.25 23.89 -24.83
CA LYS A 400 13.11 24.10 -26.00
C LYS A 400 12.53 25.13 -26.96
N LYS A 401 11.22 25.09 -27.21
CA LYS A 401 10.55 26.00 -28.15
C LYS A 401 10.81 27.47 -27.80
N TYR A 402 10.91 27.79 -26.51
CA TYR A 402 11.02 29.17 -26.03
C TYR A 402 12.39 29.57 -25.47
N LEU A 403 13.18 28.63 -24.95
CA LEU A 403 14.51 28.90 -24.42
C LEU A 403 15.52 29.08 -25.56
N THR A 404 15.75 30.33 -25.95
CA THR A 404 16.82 30.69 -26.90
C THR A 404 18.17 30.81 -26.19
N GLU A 405 19.26 30.70 -26.95
CA GLU A 405 20.62 30.89 -26.41
C GLU A 405 20.83 32.32 -25.87
N GLU A 406 20.22 33.31 -26.49
CA GLU A 406 20.18 34.70 -26.01
C GLU A 406 19.47 34.81 -24.65
N MET A 407 18.26 34.25 -24.54
CA MET A 407 17.48 34.27 -23.29
C MET A 407 18.19 33.51 -22.17
N PHE A 408 18.78 32.35 -22.48
CA PHE A 408 19.57 31.60 -21.52
C PHE A 408 20.73 32.44 -20.98
N ASN A 409 21.49 33.11 -21.85
CA ASN A 409 22.61 33.96 -21.42
C ASN A 409 22.16 35.17 -20.60
N GLU A 410 20.94 35.69 -20.80
CA GLU A 410 20.37 36.76 -19.99
C GLU A 410 19.97 36.29 -18.57
N LEU A 411 19.52 35.03 -18.45
CA LEU A 411 18.89 34.52 -17.23
C LEU A 411 19.78 33.61 -16.39
N LYS A 412 20.81 32.98 -16.98
CA LYS A 412 21.61 31.92 -16.34
C LYS A 412 22.30 32.32 -15.03
N ASP A 413 22.67 33.59 -14.90
CA ASP A 413 23.39 34.12 -13.73
C ASP A 413 22.43 34.63 -12.63
N LYS A 414 21.11 34.62 -12.88
CA LYS A 414 20.10 35.04 -11.90
C LYS A 414 19.76 33.90 -10.94
N LYS A 415 19.54 34.26 -9.67
CA LYS A 415 19.14 33.34 -8.58
C LYS A 415 18.02 33.99 -7.77
N THR A 416 17.05 33.19 -7.34
CA THR A 416 16.01 33.63 -6.40
C THR A 416 16.59 33.80 -5.00
N GLU A 417 15.83 34.38 -4.07
CA GLU A 417 16.20 34.50 -2.66
C GLU A 417 16.46 33.13 -2.01
N LEU A 418 15.78 32.08 -2.47
CA LEU A 418 15.99 30.70 -2.04
C LEU A 418 17.06 29.96 -2.85
N GLY A 419 17.79 30.67 -3.72
CA GLY A 419 18.93 30.14 -4.46
C GLY A 419 18.58 29.35 -5.72
N VAL A 420 17.30 29.33 -6.15
CA VAL A 420 16.86 28.63 -7.35
C VAL A 420 17.41 29.32 -8.59
N THR A 421 18.05 28.56 -9.49
CA THR A 421 18.57 29.06 -10.76
C THR A 421 17.66 28.69 -11.95
N LEU A 422 17.88 29.33 -13.10
CA LEU A 422 17.26 28.88 -14.36
C LEU A 422 17.62 27.42 -14.66
N SER A 423 18.88 27.04 -14.41
CA SER A 423 19.37 25.68 -14.66
C SER A 423 18.62 24.64 -13.82
N ASP A 424 18.28 24.94 -12.57
CA ASP A 424 17.46 24.04 -11.74
C ASP A 424 16.07 23.87 -12.36
N CYS A 425 15.47 24.97 -12.84
CA CYS A 425 14.13 24.94 -13.44
C CYS A 425 14.07 24.08 -14.71
N ILE A 426 15.10 24.17 -15.57
CA ILE A 426 15.12 23.48 -16.89
C ILE A 426 15.74 22.08 -16.85
N ASN A 427 16.35 21.68 -15.73
CA ASN A 427 17.17 20.47 -15.65
C ASN A 427 16.41 19.21 -16.10
N SER A 428 15.14 19.07 -15.70
CA SER A 428 14.32 17.92 -16.13
C SER A 428 14.17 17.86 -17.64
N GLY A 429 13.98 18.97 -18.34
CA GLY A 429 13.85 18.99 -19.80
C GLY A 429 15.16 18.75 -20.54
N VAL A 430 16.29 19.09 -19.92
CA VAL A 430 17.64 18.83 -20.45
C VAL A 430 18.00 17.35 -20.34
N GLU A 431 17.75 16.74 -19.18
CA GLU A 431 18.00 15.30 -18.94
C GLU A 431 16.98 14.42 -19.70
N ASN A 432 15.73 14.88 -19.81
CA ASN A 432 14.64 14.13 -20.41
C ASN A 432 14.11 14.83 -21.67
N LEU A 433 14.80 14.63 -22.79
CA LEU A 433 14.54 15.31 -24.08
C LEU A 433 13.16 15.03 -24.70
N ASP A 434 12.45 14.02 -24.21
CA ASP A 434 11.09 13.65 -24.60
C ASP A 434 10.00 14.31 -23.72
N SER A 435 10.38 15.24 -22.84
CA SER A 435 9.44 16.04 -22.05
C SER A 435 8.46 16.82 -22.94
N GLY A 436 7.17 16.84 -22.58
CA GLY A 436 6.19 17.73 -23.22
C GLY A 436 6.42 19.20 -22.87
N THR A 437 6.58 19.50 -21.57
CA THR A 437 6.83 20.86 -21.07
C THR A 437 8.32 21.09 -20.81
N GLY A 438 8.91 20.33 -19.88
CA GLY A 438 10.37 20.31 -19.64
C GLY A 438 10.91 21.37 -18.67
N ILE A 439 10.05 22.04 -17.90
CA ILE A 439 10.47 23.03 -16.90
C ILE A 439 9.64 22.86 -15.61
N TYR A 440 10.26 23.10 -14.46
CA TYR A 440 9.63 23.12 -13.13
C TYR A 440 10.06 24.39 -12.38
N ALA A 441 9.20 24.95 -11.53
CA ALA A 441 9.52 26.08 -10.68
C ALA A 441 10.00 25.58 -9.31
N GLY A 442 11.10 26.15 -8.79
CA GLY A 442 11.61 25.82 -7.46
C GLY A 442 10.91 26.57 -6.34
N ASP A 443 10.41 27.77 -6.61
CA ASP A 443 9.71 28.64 -5.66
C ASP A 443 8.77 29.60 -6.39
N GLU A 444 8.01 30.40 -5.62
CA GLU A 444 7.13 31.43 -6.16
C GLU A 444 7.90 32.49 -6.98
N GLU A 445 9.08 32.89 -6.52
CA GLU A 445 9.90 33.90 -7.21
C GLU A 445 10.36 33.44 -8.60
N SER A 446 10.54 32.14 -8.82
CA SER A 446 10.92 31.55 -10.11
C SER A 446 9.98 31.98 -11.24
N TYR A 447 8.67 32.06 -10.97
CA TYR A 447 7.68 32.52 -11.95
C TYR A 447 7.86 33.99 -12.34
N LYS A 448 8.45 34.80 -11.46
CA LYS A 448 8.71 36.22 -11.71
C LYS A 448 10.10 36.48 -12.26
N LEU A 449 11.13 35.87 -11.67
CA LEU A 449 12.54 36.09 -12.04
C LEU A 449 12.85 35.50 -13.42
N PHE A 450 12.25 34.34 -13.74
CA PHE A 450 12.40 33.66 -15.02
C PHE A 450 11.14 33.77 -15.90
N ALA A 451 10.29 34.78 -15.65
CA ALA A 451 9.10 35.12 -16.43
C ALA A 451 9.32 35.14 -17.96
N PRO A 452 10.45 35.65 -18.51
CA PRO A 452 10.67 35.65 -19.97
C PRO A 452 10.55 34.25 -20.63
N LEU A 453 10.81 33.19 -19.85
CA LEU A 453 10.63 31.81 -20.26
C LEU A 453 9.29 31.23 -19.76
N PHE A 454 8.99 31.35 -18.46
CA PHE A 454 7.78 30.75 -17.87
C PHE A 454 6.51 31.29 -18.53
N ASP A 455 6.39 32.60 -18.74
CA ASP A 455 5.19 33.23 -19.30
C ASP A 455 4.84 32.62 -20.67
N LYS A 456 5.84 32.48 -21.54
CA LYS A 456 5.67 31.91 -22.88
C LYS A 456 5.22 30.46 -22.83
N ILE A 457 5.77 29.67 -21.91
CA ILE A 457 5.41 28.26 -21.73
C ILE A 457 4.00 28.14 -21.15
N ILE A 458 3.66 28.97 -20.18
CA ILE A 458 2.34 28.98 -19.52
C ILE A 458 1.26 29.35 -20.55
N GLU A 459 1.45 30.42 -21.31
CA GLU A 459 0.48 30.86 -22.31
C GLU A 459 0.36 29.94 -23.53
N ASP A 460 1.39 29.14 -23.83
CA ASP A 460 1.31 28.09 -24.86
C ASP A 460 0.52 26.90 -24.34
N TYR A 461 0.91 26.35 -23.18
CA TYR A 461 0.25 25.17 -22.62
C TYR A 461 -1.21 25.44 -22.24
N HIS A 462 -1.49 26.60 -21.64
CA HIS A 462 -2.83 27.00 -21.20
C HIS A 462 -3.57 27.84 -22.22
N ALA A 463 -3.15 27.83 -23.49
CA ALA A 463 -3.85 28.56 -24.55
C ALA A 463 -5.36 28.24 -24.54
N PRO A 464 -6.24 29.26 -24.65
CA PRO A 464 -5.95 30.64 -25.05
C PRO A 464 -5.67 31.61 -23.88
N TYR A 465 -5.46 31.13 -22.65
CA TYR A 465 -5.21 31.99 -21.49
C TYR A 465 -4.01 32.93 -21.71
N LYS A 466 -4.13 34.16 -21.19
CA LYS A 466 -3.06 35.16 -21.14
C LYS A 466 -2.88 35.65 -19.72
N LEU A 467 -1.64 35.81 -19.27
CA LEU A 467 -1.35 36.21 -17.88
C LEU A 467 -1.96 37.56 -17.53
N GLU A 468 -2.03 38.47 -18.49
CA GLU A 468 -2.69 39.78 -18.38
C GLU A 468 -4.18 39.70 -18.04
N GLN A 469 -4.85 38.59 -18.35
CA GLN A 469 -6.27 38.37 -18.06
C GLN A 469 -6.52 38.10 -16.57
N LYS A 470 -5.47 37.66 -15.86
CA LYS A 470 -5.55 37.16 -14.48
C LYS A 470 -6.46 35.93 -14.32
N HIS A 471 -6.30 35.25 -13.21
CA HIS A 471 -7.04 34.08 -12.79
C HIS A 471 -7.86 34.40 -11.54
N THR A 472 -9.08 33.87 -11.47
CA THR A 472 -9.94 33.97 -10.29
C THR A 472 -10.20 32.58 -9.75
N SER A 473 -9.78 32.33 -8.51
CA SER A 473 -10.04 31.09 -7.78
C SER A 473 -11.41 31.16 -7.10
N ASP A 474 -12.13 30.04 -7.02
CA ASP A 474 -13.42 29.97 -6.31
C ASP A 474 -13.69 28.55 -5.80
N MET A 475 -13.51 28.34 -4.49
CA MET A 475 -13.74 27.06 -3.81
C MET A 475 -15.04 27.06 -3.00
N ASN A 476 -16.06 27.82 -3.43
CA ASN A 476 -17.38 27.79 -2.81
C ASN A 476 -18.32 26.79 -3.53
N PRO A 477 -18.60 25.61 -2.93
CA PRO A 477 -19.40 24.58 -3.58
C PRO A 477 -20.86 24.98 -3.78
N GLU A 478 -21.38 25.94 -3.02
CA GLU A 478 -22.77 26.40 -3.11
C GLU A 478 -23.05 27.22 -4.39
N LYS A 479 -22.00 27.58 -5.14
CA LYS A 479 -22.11 28.22 -6.46
C LYS A 479 -22.18 27.23 -7.63
N VAL A 480 -22.04 25.93 -7.36
CA VAL A 480 -22.19 24.89 -8.37
C VAL A 480 -23.65 24.42 -8.37
N GLU A 481 -24.33 24.58 -9.50
CA GLU A 481 -25.68 24.08 -9.72
C GLU A 481 -25.60 22.71 -10.40
N ALA A 482 -25.46 21.67 -9.59
CA ALA A 482 -25.29 20.29 -10.06
C ALA A 482 -26.26 19.30 -9.38
N PRO A 483 -27.58 19.32 -9.69
CA PRO A 483 -28.47 18.20 -9.40
C PRO A 483 -27.90 16.89 -9.93
N ASP A 484 -27.99 15.79 -9.19
CA ASP A 484 -27.40 14.52 -9.60
C ASP A 484 -27.92 14.07 -10.99
N LEU A 485 -27.00 13.85 -11.95
CA LEU A 485 -27.35 13.63 -13.37
C LEU A 485 -27.91 12.24 -13.65
N ASP A 486 -27.42 11.25 -12.92
CA ASP A 486 -27.69 9.82 -13.15
C ASP A 486 -27.70 9.05 -11.81
N PRO A 487 -28.59 9.42 -10.87
CA PRO A 487 -28.67 8.77 -9.55
C PRO A 487 -28.92 7.25 -9.64
N GLU A 488 -29.49 6.78 -10.75
CA GLU A 488 -29.68 5.36 -11.05
C GLU A 488 -28.37 4.64 -11.38
N GLY A 489 -27.32 5.35 -11.83
CA GLY A 489 -26.05 4.77 -12.26
C GLY A 489 -26.12 4.02 -13.58
N SER A 490 -26.97 4.47 -14.49
CA SER A 490 -27.20 3.80 -15.78
C SER A 490 -26.08 4.06 -16.78
N PHE A 491 -25.44 5.23 -16.68
CA PHE A 491 -24.42 5.72 -17.60
C PHE A 491 -23.12 6.07 -16.89
N ILE A 492 -23.19 6.86 -15.83
CA ILE A 492 -22.03 7.35 -15.08
C ILE A 492 -21.64 6.33 -14.02
N ARG A 493 -20.36 5.94 -14.03
CA ARG A 493 -19.80 4.95 -13.10
C ARG A 493 -19.15 5.58 -11.89
N SER A 494 -18.38 6.65 -12.09
CA SER A 494 -17.65 7.31 -11.02
C SER A 494 -17.34 8.76 -11.37
N THR A 495 -17.17 9.54 -10.31
CA THR A 495 -16.82 10.95 -10.36
C THR A 495 -15.64 11.23 -9.44
N ARG A 496 -14.68 12.00 -9.93
CA ARG A 496 -13.43 12.28 -9.21
C ARG A 496 -12.95 13.70 -9.50
N ILE A 497 -12.60 14.44 -8.45
CA ILE A 497 -12.01 15.77 -8.54
C ILE A 497 -10.72 15.80 -7.73
N ARG A 498 -9.62 16.22 -8.36
CA ARG A 498 -8.32 16.43 -7.71
C ARG A 498 -7.93 17.90 -7.84
N VAL A 499 -7.33 18.46 -6.79
CA VAL A 499 -6.58 19.72 -6.85
C VAL A 499 -5.15 19.53 -6.34
N ALA A 500 -4.22 20.33 -6.85
CA ALA A 500 -2.85 20.44 -6.35
C ALA A 500 -2.67 21.78 -5.62
N ARG A 501 -2.02 21.77 -4.45
CA ARG A 501 -1.80 22.95 -3.61
C ARG A 501 -0.43 22.91 -2.95
N ASN A 502 0.13 24.10 -2.72
CA ASN A 502 1.37 24.30 -1.98
C ASN A 502 1.15 25.35 -0.89
N LEU A 503 1.71 25.12 0.30
CA LEU A 503 1.54 25.92 1.49
C LEU A 503 2.34 27.23 1.43
N LYS A 504 1.75 28.30 1.93
CA LYS A 504 2.37 29.62 1.99
C LYS A 504 3.62 29.61 2.89
N GLY A 505 4.66 30.34 2.48
CA GLY A 505 5.88 30.53 3.27
C GLY A 505 6.98 29.49 3.04
N TYR A 506 6.83 28.62 2.02
CA TYR A 506 7.81 27.60 1.66
C TYR A 506 8.20 27.68 0.18
N ALA A 507 9.33 27.07 -0.18
CA ALA A 507 9.64 26.76 -1.58
C ALA A 507 8.61 25.79 -2.18
N LEU A 508 8.55 25.68 -3.50
CA LEU A 508 7.85 24.59 -4.18
C LEU A 508 8.67 23.29 -4.08
N THR A 509 8.05 22.15 -4.35
CA THR A 509 8.64 20.82 -4.08
C THR A 509 10.08 20.62 -4.62
N PRO A 510 10.45 21.07 -5.83
CA PRO A 510 11.79 20.94 -6.38
C PRO A 510 12.92 21.51 -5.51
N ALA A 511 12.63 22.59 -4.77
CA ALA A 511 13.62 23.29 -3.94
C ALA A 511 13.29 23.25 -2.43
N LEU A 512 12.37 22.37 -2.01
CA LEU A 512 12.08 22.19 -0.58
C LEU A 512 13.31 21.64 0.16
N SER A 513 13.77 22.41 1.15
CA SER A 513 14.76 21.95 2.12
C SER A 513 14.20 20.81 2.98
N LYS A 514 15.09 20.01 3.59
CA LYS A 514 14.70 18.94 4.52
C LYS A 514 13.77 19.45 5.63
N LYS A 515 14.16 20.53 6.30
CA LYS A 515 13.42 21.11 7.42
C LYS A 515 12.02 21.55 6.99
N ALA A 516 11.92 22.27 5.87
CA ALA A 516 10.64 22.74 5.35
C ALA A 516 9.70 21.56 5.02
N ARG A 517 10.22 20.50 4.38
CA ARG A 517 9.43 19.32 4.03
C ARG A 517 8.83 18.62 5.25
N LEU A 518 9.61 18.45 6.31
CA LEU A 518 9.16 17.85 7.57
C LEU A 518 8.16 18.76 8.31
N GLU A 519 8.40 20.07 8.32
CA GLU A 519 7.48 21.04 8.94
C GLU A 519 6.11 21.06 8.21
N ILE A 520 6.12 20.94 6.88
CA ILE A 520 4.90 20.79 6.08
C ILE A 520 4.15 19.52 6.46
N GLU A 521 4.83 18.37 6.55
CA GLU A 521 4.22 17.10 6.95
C GLU A 521 3.54 17.20 8.32
N GLU A 522 4.26 17.75 9.31
CA GLU A 522 3.73 17.92 10.66
C GLU A 522 2.50 18.83 10.70
N LYS A 523 2.56 19.98 10.02
CA LYS A 523 1.44 20.92 9.96
C LYS A 523 0.20 20.31 9.33
N VAL A 524 0.34 19.57 8.23
CA VAL A 524 -0.83 18.97 7.56
C VAL A 524 -1.40 17.80 8.36
N LYS A 525 -0.57 17.03 9.08
CA LYS A 525 -1.05 16.00 10.01
C LYS A 525 -1.93 16.57 11.11
N ASN A 526 -1.53 17.71 11.69
CA ASN A 526 -2.35 18.39 12.71
C ASN A 526 -3.70 18.85 12.15
N VAL A 527 -3.76 19.30 10.89
CA VAL A 527 -5.04 19.61 10.23
C VAL A 527 -5.89 18.35 10.06
N PHE A 528 -5.29 17.23 9.61
CA PHE A 528 -6.02 15.97 9.44
C PHE A 528 -6.67 15.45 10.72
N GLU A 529 -6.02 15.62 11.87
CA GLU A 529 -6.58 15.25 13.18
C GLU A 529 -7.81 16.09 13.55
N SER A 530 -7.98 17.27 12.95
CA SER A 530 -9.14 18.15 13.16
C SER A 530 -10.32 17.86 12.21
N LEU A 531 -10.11 17.05 11.17
CA LEU A 531 -11.17 16.69 10.22
C LEU A 531 -12.19 15.72 10.86
N THR A 532 -13.47 16.06 10.76
CA THR A 532 -14.59 15.31 11.37
C THR A 532 -15.63 14.93 10.32
N GLY A 533 -16.66 14.16 10.72
CA GLY A 533 -17.73 13.72 9.81
C GLY A 533 -17.20 12.76 8.75
N ASP A 534 -17.61 12.98 7.50
CA ASP A 534 -17.19 12.18 6.34
C ASP A 534 -15.72 12.41 5.96
N LEU A 535 -15.03 13.39 6.54
CA LEU A 535 -13.59 13.64 6.32
C LEU A 535 -12.68 12.99 7.38
N ALA A 536 -13.23 12.42 8.45
CA ALA A 536 -12.44 11.74 9.47
C ALA A 536 -11.69 10.54 8.87
N GLY A 537 -10.41 10.38 9.21
CA GLY A 537 -9.53 9.43 8.55
C GLY A 537 -8.22 9.15 9.26
N LYS A 538 -7.30 8.51 8.54
CA LYS A 538 -5.99 8.11 9.05
C LYS A 538 -4.86 8.56 8.13
N TYR A 539 -3.76 9.01 8.75
CA TYR A 539 -2.50 9.32 8.05
C TYR A 539 -1.52 8.14 8.13
N HIS A 540 -0.86 7.88 7.01
CA HIS A 540 0.10 6.80 6.81
C HIS A 540 1.40 7.40 6.25
N PRO A 541 2.44 7.65 7.08
CA PRO A 541 3.74 8.06 6.57
C PRO A 541 4.33 6.96 5.69
N LEU A 542 5.03 7.32 4.61
CA LEU A 542 5.77 6.37 3.78
C LEU A 542 7.02 5.87 4.50
N ASP A 543 7.64 6.72 5.31
CA ASP A 543 8.78 6.33 6.14
C ASP A 543 8.35 5.36 7.25
N GLY A 544 9.03 4.22 7.34
CA GLY A 544 8.67 3.13 8.25
C GLY A 544 7.35 2.39 7.93
N MET A 545 6.75 2.57 6.74
CA MET A 545 5.52 1.88 6.35
C MET A 545 5.72 0.36 6.28
N THR A 546 4.86 -0.40 6.95
CA THR A 546 4.87 -1.88 6.88
C THR A 546 4.34 -2.40 5.54
N GLU A 547 4.79 -3.58 5.12
CA GLU A 547 4.32 -4.22 3.87
C GLU A 547 2.81 -4.50 3.86
N GLU A 548 2.22 -4.82 5.02
CA GLU A 548 0.78 -5.00 5.17
C GLU A 548 0.02 -3.70 4.85
N THR A 549 0.43 -2.59 5.46
CA THR A 549 -0.14 -1.26 5.20
C THR A 549 0.06 -0.86 3.73
N ARG A 550 1.27 -1.10 3.21
CA ARG A 550 1.62 -0.82 1.81
C ARG A 550 0.70 -1.58 0.85
N GLN A 551 0.47 -2.86 1.10
CA GLN A 551 -0.36 -3.69 0.23
C GLN A 551 -1.83 -3.29 0.28
N GLN A 552 -2.35 -2.92 1.45
CA GLN A 552 -3.71 -2.38 1.57
C GLN A 552 -3.89 -1.10 0.74
N LEU A 553 -2.95 -0.16 0.85
CA LEU A 553 -2.98 1.09 0.06
C LEU A 553 -2.80 0.84 -1.44
N VAL A 554 -2.12 -0.23 -1.86
CA VAL A 554 -2.07 -0.66 -3.27
C VAL A 554 -3.43 -1.18 -3.74
N ASN A 555 -4.08 -2.03 -2.94
CA ASN A 555 -5.38 -2.61 -3.27
C ASN A 555 -6.46 -1.53 -3.41
N ASP A 556 -6.37 -0.48 -2.60
CA ASP A 556 -7.25 0.70 -2.67
C ASP A 556 -6.85 1.70 -3.78
N HIS A 557 -5.75 1.45 -4.50
CA HIS A 557 -5.16 2.36 -5.49
C HIS A 557 -4.77 3.74 -4.91
N PHE A 558 -4.41 3.80 -3.63
CA PHE A 558 -4.04 5.01 -2.90
C PHE A 558 -2.54 5.25 -2.83
N LEU A 559 -1.73 4.19 -2.93
CA LEU A 559 -0.27 4.29 -2.80
C LEU A 559 0.36 5.03 -3.99
N PHE A 560 1.18 6.03 -3.69
CA PHE A 560 2.15 6.58 -4.64
C PHE A 560 3.57 6.06 -4.34
N LYS A 561 4.45 6.13 -5.35
CA LYS A 561 5.83 5.64 -5.28
C LYS A 561 6.79 6.81 -5.48
N LYS A 562 8.10 6.51 -5.41
CA LYS A 562 9.14 7.47 -5.78
C LYS A 562 8.83 8.01 -7.19
N GLY A 563 8.94 9.33 -7.35
CA GLY A 563 8.66 10.00 -8.60
C GLY A 563 9.52 9.46 -9.74
N ASP A 564 9.00 9.58 -10.96
CA ASP A 564 9.70 9.09 -12.16
C ASP A 564 10.96 9.92 -12.50
N ARG A 565 11.58 9.63 -13.65
CA ARG A 565 12.79 10.32 -14.10
C ARG A 565 12.62 11.83 -14.35
N PHE A 566 11.41 12.32 -14.59
CA PHE A 566 11.15 13.75 -14.73
C PHE A 566 11.18 14.41 -13.35
N LEU A 567 10.49 13.82 -12.37
CA LEU A 567 10.49 14.29 -10.98
C LEU A 567 11.88 14.15 -10.33
N GLU A 568 12.61 13.08 -10.62
CA GLU A 568 14.00 12.90 -10.16
C GLU A 568 14.90 14.03 -10.69
N ALA A 569 14.87 14.29 -11.99
CA ALA A 569 15.70 15.33 -12.61
C ALA A 569 15.25 16.75 -12.23
N ALA A 570 14.00 16.95 -11.81
CA ALA A 570 13.51 18.20 -11.25
C ALA A 570 13.93 18.42 -9.79
N GLY A 571 14.50 17.42 -9.09
CA GLY A 571 14.86 17.53 -7.67
C GLY A 571 13.72 17.25 -6.69
N VAL A 572 12.55 16.81 -7.16
CA VAL A 572 11.37 16.49 -6.33
C VAL A 572 11.63 15.30 -5.40
N ASN A 573 12.44 14.35 -5.84
CA ASN A 573 12.75 13.11 -5.12
C ASN A 573 13.82 13.23 -4.01
N LYS A 574 14.29 14.44 -3.69
CA LYS A 574 15.27 14.66 -2.61
C LYS A 574 14.81 14.01 -1.31
N LEU A 575 15.70 13.23 -0.69
CA LEU A 575 15.50 12.52 0.59
C LEU A 575 14.31 11.54 0.63
N TRP A 576 13.90 10.97 -0.50
CA TRP A 576 12.81 9.99 -0.52
C TRP A 576 13.06 8.80 0.45
N PRO A 577 12.09 8.37 1.29
CA PRO A 577 10.68 8.82 1.39
C PRO A 577 10.39 9.84 2.52
N GLU A 578 11.40 10.44 3.14
CA GLU A 578 11.26 11.31 4.33
C GLU A 578 10.29 12.48 4.07
N GLY A 579 9.35 12.73 4.97
CA GLY A 579 8.35 13.80 4.82
C GLY A 579 7.15 13.46 3.94
N ARG A 580 7.06 12.24 3.39
CA ARG A 580 5.98 11.84 2.46
C ARG A 580 4.99 10.92 3.16
N GLY A 581 3.71 11.03 2.80
CA GLY A 581 2.68 10.13 3.31
C GLY A 581 1.31 10.33 2.68
N ILE A 582 0.37 9.51 3.14
CA ILE A 582 -0.97 9.38 2.58
C ILE A 582 -2.00 9.55 3.68
N PHE A 583 -2.96 10.44 3.49
CA PHE A 583 -4.18 10.49 4.30
C PHE A 583 -5.36 9.97 3.49
N HIS A 584 -6.24 9.18 4.08
CA HIS A 584 -7.56 8.95 3.51
C HIS A 584 -8.64 8.88 4.60
N ASN A 585 -9.87 9.26 4.24
CA ASN A 585 -11.02 9.13 5.13
C ASN A 585 -11.46 7.66 5.29
N ASN A 586 -12.32 7.40 6.27
CA ASN A 586 -12.86 6.06 6.55
C ASN A 586 -13.64 5.49 5.36
N ASP A 587 -14.39 6.35 4.66
CA ASP A 587 -15.25 5.96 3.54
C ASP A 587 -14.48 5.75 2.22
N LYS A 588 -13.16 6.01 2.19
CA LYS A 588 -12.32 5.93 0.99
C LYS A 588 -12.79 6.83 -0.17
N THR A 589 -13.47 7.93 0.17
CA THR A 589 -14.00 8.94 -0.76
C THR A 589 -13.22 10.26 -0.74
N PHE A 590 -12.20 10.36 0.11
CA PHE A 590 -11.28 11.49 0.22
C PHE A 590 -9.86 10.99 0.48
N LEU A 591 -8.89 11.49 -0.29
CA LEU A 591 -7.49 11.06 -0.29
C LEU A 591 -6.57 12.29 -0.43
N VAL A 592 -5.50 12.33 0.34
CA VAL A 592 -4.44 13.34 0.24
C VAL A 592 -3.09 12.66 0.11
N TRP A 593 -2.31 13.01 -0.92
CA TRP A 593 -0.88 12.73 -0.97
C TRP A 593 -0.11 13.95 -0.49
N VAL A 594 0.85 13.70 0.41
CA VAL A 594 1.69 14.73 1.03
C VAL A 594 3.11 14.64 0.48
N ASN A 595 3.64 15.77 -0.01
CA ASN A 595 5.01 15.96 -0.51
C ASN A 595 5.42 15.04 -1.68
N GLU A 596 4.50 14.79 -2.61
CA GLU A 596 4.74 14.00 -3.83
C GLU A 596 5.29 14.90 -4.96
N GLU A 597 4.52 15.23 -6.00
CA GLU A 597 4.91 16.24 -7.02
C GLU A 597 4.72 17.67 -6.50
N ASP A 598 3.60 17.90 -5.82
CA ASP A 598 3.27 19.09 -5.05
C ASP A 598 3.23 18.74 -3.56
N GLN A 599 3.26 19.75 -2.69
CA GLN A 599 3.16 19.54 -1.24
C GLN A 599 1.85 18.85 -0.86
N LEU A 600 0.74 19.20 -1.54
CA LEU A 600 -0.57 18.58 -1.32
C LEU A 600 -1.24 18.25 -2.65
N ARG A 601 -1.58 16.96 -2.81
CA ARG A 601 -2.50 16.50 -3.85
C ARG A 601 -3.78 15.99 -3.20
N ILE A 602 -4.84 16.77 -3.30
CA ILE A 602 -6.09 16.57 -2.55
C ILE A 602 -7.15 16.07 -3.50
N ILE A 603 -7.77 14.93 -3.18
CA ILE A 603 -8.64 14.19 -4.08
C ILE A 603 -9.94 13.85 -3.34
N SER A 604 -11.06 14.15 -3.99
CA SER A 604 -12.38 13.65 -3.61
C SER A 604 -12.92 12.79 -4.74
N MET A 605 -13.48 11.63 -4.42
CA MET A 605 -14.01 10.69 -5.39
C MET A 605 -15.14 9.84 -4.82
N GLU A 606 -16.04 9.38 -5.68
CA GLU A 606 -17.03 8.36 -5.36
C GLU A 606 -17.55 7.66 -6.62
N MET A 607 -18.26 6.54 -6.44
CA MET A 607 -19.06 5.93 -7.50
C MET A 607 -20.30 6.79 -7.80
N GLY A 608 -20.80 6.73 -9.02
CA GLY A 608 -21.95 7.51 -9.47
C GLY A 608 -21.61 8.92 -9.96
N SER A 609 -22.65 9.75 -10.10
CA SER A 609 -22.65 11.00 -10.86
C SER A 609 -22.71 12.29 -10.05
N ASP A 610 -22.78 12.21 -8.72
CA ASP A 610 -22.97 13.38 -7.87
C ASP A 610 -21.68 14.21 -7.72
N ILE A 611 -21.32 14.91 -8.80
CA ILE A 611 -20.18 15.81 -8.85
C ILE A 611 -20.30 16.96 -7.84
N GLY A 612 -21.54 17.34 -7.48
CA GLY A 612 -21.82 18.34 -6.46
C GLY A 612 -21.37 17.89 -5.07
N SER A 613 -21.75 16.68 -4.66
CA SER A 613 -21.28 16.04 -3.42
C SER A 613 -19.76 15.90 -3.39
N VAL A 614 -19.16 15.39 -4.47
CA VAL A 614 -17.71 15.21 -4.59
C VAL A 614 -16.99 16.55 -4.42
N PHE A 615 -17.46 17.61 -5.08
CA PHE A 615 -16.86 18.93 -4.99
C PHE A 615 -17.06 19.57 -3.62
N LYS A 616 -18.25 19.40 -3.01
CA LYS A 616 -18.52 19.92 -1.66
C LYS A 616 -17.61 19.30 -0.61
N ARG A 617 -17.40 17.98 -0.65
CA ARG A 617 -16.45 17.28 0.23
C ARG A 617 -15.02 17.78 0.02
N LEU A 618 -14.61 17.96 -1.24
CA LEU A 618 -13.30 18.54 -1.58
C LEU A 618 -13.12 19.95 -1.01
N CYS A 619 -14.07 20.85 -1.27
CA CYS A 619 -14.04 22.23 -0.80
C CYS A 619 -14.00 22.32 0.71
N THR A 620 -14.76 21.48 1.42
CA THR A 620 -14.78 21.46 2.88
C THR A 620 -13.38 21.20 3.44
N ALA A 621 -12.69 20.17 2.94
CA ALA A 621 -11.33 19.85 3.38
C ALA A 621 -10.30 20.90 2.94
N VAL A 622 -10.34 21.32 1.66
CA VAL A 622 -9.38 22.29 1.12
C VAL A 622 -9.49 23.65 1.81
N ASN A 623 -10.71 24.13 2.07
CA ASN A 623 -10.93 25.41 2.74
C ASN A 623 -10.50 25.37 4.21
N GLU A 624 -10.63 24.23 4.90
CA GLU A 624 -10.11 24.10 6.27
C GLU A 624 -8.58 24.10 6.29
N ILE A 625 -7.92 23.43 5.34
CA ILE A 625 -6.46 23.50 5.18
C ILE A 625 -6.02 24.94 4.87
N ASP A 626 -6.69 25.62 3.93
CA ASP A 626 -6.36 27.00 3.55
C ASP A 626 -6.52 27.96 4.73
N LYS A 627 -7.61 27.82 5.49
CA LYS A 627 -7.88 28.63 6.68
C LYS A 627 -6.79 28.50 7.74
N GLN A 628 -6.25 27.30 7.94
CA GLN A 628 -5.23 27.05 8.97
C GLN A 628 -3.80 27.37 8.48
N LEU A 629 -3.47 27.05 7.22
CA LEU A 629 -2.09 27.05 6.73
C LEU A 629 -1.84 28.04 5.57
N GLY A 630 -2.86 28.37 4.78
CA GLY A 630 -2.77 29.21 3.60
C GLY A 630 -2.07 28.56 2.41
N PHE A 631 -2.50 28.88 1.19
CA PHE A 631 -1.85 28.43 -0.03
C PHE A 631 -1.03 29.51 -0.77
N GLN A 632 -0.03 29.07 -1.53
CA GLN A 632 0.72 29.91 -2.48
C GLN A 632 -0.17 30.23 -3.69
N HIS A 633 -0.35 31.53 -3.98
CA HIS A 633 -1.30 31.99 -4.98
C HIS A 633 -0.93 33.38 -5.50
N THR A 634 -1.02 33.61 -6.81
CA THR A 634 -0.94 34.96 -7.41
C THR A 634 -2.15 35.24 -8.30
N GLU A 635 -2.38 36.51 -8.64
CA GLU A 635 -3.48 36.90 -9.51
C GLU A 635 -3.32 36.37 -10.94
N GLU A 636 -2.10 36.26 -11.45
CA GLU A 636 -1.81 35.83 -12.83
C GLU A 636 -1.76 34.30 -12.96
N HIS A 637 -1.32 33.61 -11.91
CA HIS A 637 -1.04 32.18 -11.95
C HIS A 637 -2.08 31.34 -11.21
N GLY A 638 -2.99 31.94 -10.44
CA GLY A 638 -3.83 31.21 -9.49
C GLY A 638 -2.98 30.50 -8.45
N TYR A 639 -3.36 29.27 -8.07
CA TYR A 639 -2.56 28.47 -7.14
C TYR A 639 -1.24 28.03 -7.79
N LEU A 640 -0.14 28.23 -7.06
CA LEU A 640 1.19 27.89 -7.54
C LEU A 640 1.49 26.39 -7.37
N SER A 641 2.21 25.85 -8.34
CA SER A 641 2.59 24.44 -8.41
C SER A 641 4.02 24.31 -8.94
N SER A 642 4.69 23.22 -8.57
CA SER A 642 6.03 22.87 -9.09
C SER A 642 6.02 22.79 -10.63
N CYS A 643 4.97 22.21 -11.20
CA CYS A 643 4.80 22.06 -12.64
C CYS A 643 3.88 23.16 -13.19
N PRO A 644 4.27 23.92 -14.23
CA PRO A 644 3.41 24.96 -14.83
C PRO A 644 2.08 24.44 -15.36
N THR A 645 1.98 23.14 -15.67
CA THR A 645 0.74 22.53 -16.17
C THR A 645 -0.35 22.44 -15.10
N ASN A 646 0.00 22.52 -13.81
CA ASN A 646 -0.90 22.43 -12.66
C ASN A 646 -1.20 23.82 -12.03
N LEU A 647 -0.88 24.92 -12.71
CA LEU A 647 -1.26 26.27 -12.28
C LEU A 647 -2.78 26.52 -12.38
N GLY A 648 -3.22 27.68 -11.91
CA GLY A 648 -4.61 28.12 -11.90
C GLY A 648 -5.38 27.39 -10.82
N THR A 649 -6.40 26.65 -11.24
CA THR A 649 -7.17 25.77 -10.35
C THR A 649 -6.35 24.59 -9.79
N GLY A 650 -5.26 24.21 -10.45
CA GLY A 650 -4.56 22.94 -10.19
C GLY A 650 -5.46 21.70 -10.31
N MET A 651 -6.62 21.85 -10.97
CA MET A 651 -7.70 20.89 -10.93
C MET A 651 -7.62 19.86 -12.06
N ARG A 652 -7.96 18.61 -11.73
CA ARG A 652 -8.44 17.60 -12.68
C ARG A 652 -9.77 17.06 -12.17
N ALA A 653 -10.88 17.52 -12.76
CA ALA A 653 -12.20 16.90 -12.64
C ALA A 653 -12.35 15.85 -13.74
N SER A 654 -12.90 14.68 -13.38
CA SER A 654 -13.07 13.55 -14.29
C SER A 654 -14.33 12.74 -13.95
N VAL A 655 -15.03 12.30 -14.99
CA VAL A 655 -16.22 11.43 -14.89
C VAL A 655 -16.06 10.25 -15.84
N HIS A 656 -16.25 9.03 -15.32
CA HIS A 656 -16.31 7.83 -16.14
C HIS A 656 -17.76 7.59 -16.58
N VAL A 657 -18.05 7.69 -17.87
CA VAL A 657 -19.42 7.65 -18.40
C VAL A 657 -19.53 6.79 -19.66
N LYS A 658 -20.58 5.96 -19.73
CA LYS A 658 -20.88 5.10 -20.88
C LYS A 658 -21.78 5.84 -21.87
N ILE A 659 -21.22 6.25 -23.01
CA ILE A 659 -21.91 7.06 -24.03
C ILE A 659 -21.55 6.63 -25.47
N PRO A 660 -21.75 5.35 -25.84
CA PRO A 660 -21.39 4.86 -27.17
C PRO A 660 -22.13 5.61 -28.30
N HIS A 661 -23.40 5.98 -28.12
CA HIS A 661 -24.16 6.68 -29.16
C HIS A 661 -23.76 8.16 -29.23
N ALA A 662 -23.63 8.84 -28.09
CA ALA A 662 -23.20 10.24 -28.09
C ALA A 662 -21.77 10.39 -28.63
N SER A 663 -20.87 9.43 -28.37
CA SER A 663 -19.51 9.45 -28.92
C SER A 663 -19.45 9.35 -30.46
N ALA A 664 -20.49 8.79 -31.09
CA ALA A 664 -20.64 8.71 -32.53
C ALA A 664 -21.48 9.86 -33.11
N HIS A 665 -22.07 10.71 -32.27
CA HIS A 665 -22.95 11.80 -32.70
C HIS A 665 -22.13 12.98 -33.28
N PRO A 666 -22.60 13.64 -34.37
CA PRO A 666 -21.86 14.74 -35.00
C PRO A 666 -21.51 15.92 -34.07
N ASP A 667 -22.34 16.18 -33.06
CA ASP A 667 -22.10 17.25 -32.08
C ASP A 667 -21.15 16.86 -30.93
N PHE A 668 -20.65 15.63 -30.87
CA PHE A 668 -19.79 15.17 -29.76
C PHE A 668 -18.58 16.08 -29.52
N GLN A 669 -17.81 16.34 -30.57
CA GLN A 669 -16.62 17.19 -30.50
C GLN A 669 -16.99 18.64 -30.21
N LYS A 670 -18.12 19.11 -30.77
CA LYS A 670 -18.63 20.46 -30.54
C LYS A 670 -18.97 20.69 -29.06
N ILE A 671 -19.62 19.72 -28.40
CA ILE A 671 -19.91 19.78 -26.96
C ILE A 671 -18.60 19.76 -26.16
N CYS A 672 -17.66 18.88 -26.52
CA CYS A 672 -16.37 18.81 -25.84
C CYS A 672 -15.60 20.14 -25.92
N ASP A 673 -15.65 20.80 -27.07
CA ASP A 673 -14.97 22.08 -27.28
C ASP A 673 -15.71 23.26 -26.62
N GLU A 674 -17.05 23.26 -26.64
CA GLU A 674 -17.92 24.25 -25.95
C GLU A 674 -17.64 24.29 -24.44
N PHE A 675 -17.57 23.14 -23.78
CA PHE A 675 -17.34 23.02 -22.33
C PHE A 675 -15.88 22.77 -21.96
N HIS A 676 -14.97 22.85 -22.93
CA HIS A 676 -13.53 22.70 -22.71
C HIS A 676 -13.15 21.39 -21.97
N ILE A 677 -13.87 20.31 -22.29
CA ILE A 677 -13.63 18.95 -21.81
C ILE A 677 -13.03 18.09 -22.92
N GLN A 678 -12.47 16.95 -22.54
CA GLN A 678 -11.92 15.94 -23.44
C GLN A 678 -12.39 14.55 -23.02
N ALA A 679 -12.64 13.70 -24.01
CA ALA A 679 -13.03 12.32 -23.81
C ALA A 679 -11.91 11.38 -24.24
N ARG A 680 -11.58 10.39 -23.40
CA ARG A 680 -10.53 9.38 -23.65
C ARG A 680 -10.98 8.02 -23.13
N GLY A 681 -10.33 6.93 -23.55
CA GLY A 681 -10.57 5.62 -22.93
C GLY A 681 -9.99 5.53 -21.52
N ILE A 682 -10.55 4.63 -20.70
CA ILE A 682 -10.25 4.59 -19.26
C ILE A 682 -8.94 3.87 -18.89
N HIS A 683 -8.30 3.18 -19.84
CA HIS A 683 -7.05 2.42 -19.61
C HIS A 683 -5.78 3.18 -20.04
N GLY A 684 -5.89 4.47 -20.34
CA GLY A 684 -4.77 5.32 -20.75
C GLY A 684 -5.13 6.30 -21.87
N GLU A 685 -4.27 7.30 -22.06
CA GLU A 685 -4.45 8.45 -22.95
C GLU A 685 -4.70 8.09 -24.43
N HIS A 686 -4.32 6.87 -24.85
CA HIS A 686 -4.52 6.34 -26.20
C HIS A 686 -5.32 5.02 -26.25
N SER A 687 -5.93 4.62 -25.13
CA SER A 687 -6.68 3.36 -25.06
C SER A 687 -8.11 3.53 -25.57
N VAL A 688 -8.64 2.48 -26.19
CA VAL A 688 -10.09 2.31 -26.38
C VAL A 688 -10.56 1.39 -25.26
N SER A 689 -11.66 1.73 -24.60
CA SER A 689 -12.22 0.88 -23.56
C SER A 689 -12.78 -0.41 -24.18
N THR A 690 -12.45 -1.57 -23.60
CA THR A 690 -12.81 -2.90 -24.15
C THR A 690 -13.45 -3.78 -23.06
N GLY A 691 -14.02 -4.93 -23.44
CA GLY A 691 -14.63 -5.86 -22.49
C GLY A 691 -15.78 -5.23 -21.70
N ALA A 692 -15.74 -5.35 -20.37
CA ALA A 692 -16.73 -4.76 -19.46
C ALA A 692 -16.78 -3.22 -19.52
N ASP A 693 -15.78 -2.58 -20.10
CA ASP A 693 -15.64 -1.12 -20.19
C ASP A 693 -15.95 -0.58 -21.59
N ALA A 694 -16.37 -1.43 -22.52
CA ALA A 694 -16.72 -1.02 -23.88
C ALA A 694 -17.75 0.14 -23.88
N GLY A 695 -17.41 1.23 -24.58
CA GLY A 695 -18.23 2.44 -24.68
C GLY A 695 -18.13 3.41 -23.49
N VAL A 696 -17.24 3.15 -22.52
CA VAL A 696 -16.97 4.04 -21.37
C VAL A 696 -15.83 5.00 -21.68
N PHE A 697 -16.01 6.28 -21.36
CA PHE A 697 -15.02 7.33 -21.54
C PHE A 697 -14.68 7.99 -20.20
N ASP A 698 -13.41 8.36 -20.02
CA ASP A 698 -12.95 9.34 -19.04
C ASP A 698 -13.10 10.74 -19.64
N ILE A 699 -14.12 11.46 -19.18
CA ILE A 699 -14.36 12.86 -19.53
C ILE A 699 -13.63 13.73 -18.51
N SER A 700 -12.68 14.55 -18.95
CA SER A 700 -11.90 15.42 -18.06
C SER A 700 -11.77 16.85 -18.57
N ASN A 701 -11.50 17.81 -17.69
CA ASN A 701 -11.27 19.20 -18.08
C ASN A 701 -9.94 19.36 -18.85
N LYS A 702 -9.95 20.18 -19.92
CA LYS A 702 -8.75 20.57 -20.68
C LYS A 702 -8.01 21.76 -20.03
N ARG A 703 -8.76 22.71 -19.45
CA ARG A 703 -8.22 23.98 -18.93
C ARG A 703 -8.04 23.97 -17.41
N ARG A 704 -7.11 24.80 -16.94
CA ARG A 704 -6.90 25.07 -15.49
C ARG A 704 -6.71 26.56 -15.18
N LEU A 705 -6.17 27.34 -16.11
CA LEU A 705 -6.11 28.80 -16.05
C LEU A 705 -7.25 29.45 -16.85
N GLY A 706 -7.62 30.67 -16.48
CA GLY A 706 -8.73 31.43 -17.09
C GLY A 706 -10.14 31.02 -16.67
N LEU A 707 -10.30 30.08 -15.74
CA LEU A 707 -11.58 29.68 -15.13
C LEU A 707 -11.37 29.26 -13.67
N SER A 708 -12.35 29.52 -12.81
CA SER A 708 -12.33 29.07 -11.41
C SER A 708 -12.63 27.58 -11.25
N GLU A 709 -12.41 27.03 -10.05
CA GLU A 709 -12.79 25.65 -9.71
C GLU A 709 -14.30 25.41 -9.85
N VAL A 710 -15.13 26.35 -9.36
CA VAL A 710 -16.59 26.33 -9.56
C VAL A 710 -16.96 26.25 -11.04
N GLN A 711 -16.38 27.12 -11.89
CA GLN A 711 -16.65 27.10 -13.33
C GLN A 711 -16.20 25.81 -14.01
N CYS A 712 -15.02 25.30 -13.65
CA CYS A 712 -14.51 24.03 -14.17
C CYS A 712 -15.46 22.86 -13.86
N VAL A 713 -15.97 22.80 -12.63
CA VAL A 713 -16.95 21.78 -12.21
C VAL A 713 -18.29 21.97 -12.92
N GLN A 714 -18.76 23.21 -13.07
CA GLN A 714 -20.00 23.51 -13.79
C GLN A 714 -19.90 23.16 -15.28
N ASP A 715 -18.76 23.43 -15.92
CA ASP A 715 -18.49 23.05 -17.31
C ASP A 715 -18.48 21.53 -17.48
N MET A 716 -17.82 20.81 -16.55
CA MET A 716 -17.86 19.35 -16.52
C MET A 716 -19.28 18.82 -16.42
N TYR A 717 -20.06 19.35 -15.46
CA TYR A 717 -21.45 18.98 -15.27
C TYR A 717 -22.31 19.24 -16.52
N ASN A 718 -22.24 20.45 -17.09
CA ASN A 718 -23.03 20.84 -18.25
C ASN A 718 -22.66 20.06 -19.50
N GLY A 719 -21.36 19.82 -19.72
CA GLY A 719 -20.87 19.03 -20.84
C GLY A 719 -21.32 17.57 -20.76
N VAL A 720 -21.15 16.93 -19.59
CA VAL A 720 -21.62 15.55 -19.36
C VAL A 720 -23.14 15.48 -19.48
N LYS A 721 -23.89 16.46 -18.98
CA LYS A 721 -25.34 16.54 -19.14
C LYS A 721 -25.77 16.52 -20.60
N LYS A 722 -25.19 17.38 -21.46
CA LYS A 722 -25.52 17.40 -22.90
C LYS A 722 -25.17 16.08 -23.60
N LEU A 723 -24.05 15.45 -23.23
CA LEU A 723 -23.68 14.13 -23.76
C LEU A 723 -24.69 13.06 -23.35
N LEU A 724 -25.16 13.08 -22.11
CA LEU A 724 -26.21 12.18 -21.64
C LEU A 724 -27.57 12.43 -22.29
N GLU A 725 -27.93 13.68 -22.58
CA GLU A 725 -29.17 14.00 -23.31
C GLU A 725 -29.18 13.33 -24.69
N ILE A 726 -28.06 13.37 -25.42
CA ILE A 726 -27.91 12.68 -26.71
C ILE A 726 -28.00 11.16 -26.54
N GLU A 727 -27.28 10.60 -25.56
CA GLU A 727 -27.27 9.16 -25.30
C GLU A 727 -28.67 8.64 -24.94
N ARG A 728 -29.37 9.35 -24.05
CA ARG A 728 -30.74 9.02 -23.65
C ARG A 728 -31.71 9.12 -24.82
N ALA A 729 -31.65 10.18 -25.64
CA ALA A 729 -32.52 10.32 -26.80
C ALA A 729 -32.33 9.19 -27.82
N ALA A 730 -31.08 8.79 -28.08
CA ALA A 730 -30.77 7.67 -28.99
C ALA A 730 -31.35 6.34 -28.46
N ILE A 731 -31.22 6.10 -27.16
CA ILE A 731 -31.77 4.90 -26.50
C ILE A 731 -33.31 4.92 -26.49
N GLU A 732 -33.92 6.06 -26.15
CA GLU A 732 -35.38 6.21 -26.16
C GLU A 732 -35.95 5.97 -27.57
N GLU A 733 -35.32 6.50 -28.62
CA GLU A 733 -35.75 6.24 -30.01
C GLU A 733 -35.65 4.75 -30.37
N ALA A 734 -34.59 4.07 -29.94
CA ALA A 734 -34.45 2.62 -30.13
C ALA A 734 -35.52 1.85 -29.35
N HIS A 735 -35.83 2.27 -28.13
CA HIS A 735 -36.82 1.64 -27.24
C HIS A 735 -38.28 1.84 -27.69
N LEU A 736 -38.57 2.77 -28.60
CA LEU A 736 -39.91 2.93 -29.17
C LEU A 736 -40.24 1.92 -30.30
N LYS A 737 -39.23 1.17 -30.76
CA LYS A 737 -39.36 0.16 -31.81
C LYS A 737 -39.48 -1.23 -31.18
N PHE A 738 -40.36 -2.06 -31.74
CA PHE A 738 -40.51 -3.43 -31.30
C PHE A 738 -39.18 -4.19 -31.44
N PRO A 739 -38.76 -5.00 -30.45
CA PRO A 739 -37.52 -5.76 -30.57
C PRO A 739 -37.62 -6.83 -31.66
N GLU A 740 -37.10 -6.55 -32.86
CA GLU A 740 -37.22 -7.43 -34.04
C GLU A 740 -36.67 -8.84 -33.79
N ASP A 741 -35.65 -8.99 -32.95
CA ASP A 741 -35.08 -10.29 -32.60
C ASP A 741 -36.07 -11.22 -31.88
N LEU A 742 -37.09 -10.69 -31.20
CA LEU A 742 -38.14 -11.52 -30.59
C LEU A 742 -39.05 -12.18 -31.63
N LYS A 743 -39.05 -11.73 -32.89
CA LYS A 743 -39.84 -12.35 -33.97
C LYS A 743 -39.27 -13.70 -34.42
N LYS A 744 -38.00 -13.98 -34.12
CA LYS A 744 -37.30 -15.20 -34.50
C LYS A 744 -37.98 -16.45 -33.90
N PRO A 745 -38.38 -17.47 -34.70
CA PRO A 745 -39.17 -18.61 -34.23
C PRO A 745 -38.48 -19.48 -33.16
N GLU A 746 -37.15 -19.48 -33.13
CA GLU A 746 -36.30 -20.20 -32.17
C GLU A 746 -36.38 -19.67 -30.75
N VAL A 747 -36.72 -18.39 -30.55
CA VAL A 747 -36.86 -17.79 -29.22
C VAL A 747 -38.07 -18.41 -28.51
N LYS A 748 -37.90 -18.87 -27.27
CA LYS A 748 -38.93 -19.59 -26.49
C LYS A 748 -39.31 -18.91 -25.16
N SER A 749 -38.80 -17.70 -24.91
CA SER A 749 -39.05 -16.97 -23.67
C SER A 749 -40.53 -16.67 -23.45
N LEU A 750 -40.94 -16.61 -22.17
CA LEU A 750 -42.27 -16.11 -21.81
C LEU A 750 -42.48 -14.66 -22.26
N LEU A 751 -41.41 -13.84 -22.25
CA LEU A 751 -41.40 -12.51 -22.84
C LEU A 751 -41.92 -12.55 -24.28
N LYS A 752 -41.33 -13.35 -25.17
CA LYS A 752 -41.79 -13.46 -26.56
C LYS A 752 -43.22 -13.99 -26.64
N LYS A 753 -43.56 -14.98 -25.81
CA LYS A 753 -44.89 -15.61 -25.84
C LYS A 753 -46.00 -14.59 -25.62
N TYR A 754 -45.77 -13.58 -24.78
CA TYR A 754 -46.80 -12.65 -24.34
C TYR A 754 -46.62 -11.18 -24.79
N LEU A 755 -45.41 -10.77 -25.17
CA LEU A 755 -45.16 -9.45 -25.74
C LEU A 755 -45.44 -9.46 -27.26
N THR A 756 -46.72 -9.34 -27.63
CA THR A 756 -47.10 -9.08 -29.02
C THR A 756 -46.79 -7.63 -29.41
N GLU A 757 -46.78 -7.32 -30.71
CA GLU A 757 -46.63 -5.93 -31.16
C GLU A 757 -47.74 -5.02 -30.60
N ASP A 758 -48.97 -5.52 -30.46
CA ASP A 758 -50.07 -4.77 -29.86
C ASP A 758 -49.84 -4.48 -28.38
N VAL A 759 -49.42 -5.48 -27.59
CA VAL A 759 -49.07 -5.31 -26.17
C VAL A 759 -47.87 -4.37 -26.01
N PHE A 760 -46.87 -4.50 -26.88
CA PHE A 760 -45.73 -3.59 -26.87
C PHE A 760 -46.16 -2.15 -27.17
N ASN A 761 -46.96 -1.94 -28.22
CA ASN A 761 -47.43 -0.61 -28.59
C ASN A 761 -48.35 0.01 -27.54
N SER A 762 -49.12 -0.77 -26.79
CA SER A 762 -49.97 -0.28 -25.69
C SER A 762 -49.16 0.14 -24.45
N LEU A 763 -47.94 -0.39 -24.27
CA LEU A 763 -47.14 -0.22 -23.06
C LEU A 763 -45.85 0.59 -23.24
N LYS A 764 -45.28 0.68 -24.45
CA LYS A 764 -43.91 1.21 -24.68
C LYS A 764 -43.66 2.66 -24.24
N GLU A 765 -44.71 3.49 -24.18
CA GLU A 765 -44.61 4.89 -23.75
C GLU A 765 -44.95 5.09 -22.27
N LYS A 766 -45.44 4.04 -21.58
CA LYS A 766 -45.74 4.11 -20.15
C LYS A 766 -44.45 4.06 -19.33
N LYS A 767 -44.44 4.84 -18.24
CA LYS A 767 -43.39 4.84 -17.22
C LYS A 767 -44.03 4.75 -15.84
N THR A 768 -43.35 4.14 -14.88
CA THR A 768 -43.74 4.18 -13.47
C THR A 768 -43.45 5.56 -12.87
N SER A 769 -43.97 5.82 -11.67
CA SER A 769 -43.66 7.02 -10.88
C SER A 769 -42.17 7.18 -10.56
N ARG A 770 -41.40 6.08 -10.60
CA ARG A 770 -39.95 6.06 -10.42
C ARG A 770 -39.19 6.07 -11.76
N GLY A 771 -39.89 6.26 -12.88
CA GLY A 771 -39.31 6.48 -14.21
C GLY A 771 -39.01 5.23 -15.02
N ALA A 772 -39.27 4.02 -14.50
CA ALA A 772 -39.01 2.78 -15.21
C ALA A 772 -40.00 2.58 -16.37
N GLY A 773 -39.48 2.33 -17.57
CA GLY A 773 -40.25 2.01 -18.76
C GLY A 773 -40.39 0.51 -19.01
N LEU A 774 -41.21 0.15 -20.01
CA LEU A 774 -41.34 -1.25 -20.44
C LEU A 774 -40.00 -1.85 -20.84
N TYR A 775 -39.17 -1.08 -21.56
CA TYR A 775 -37.88 -1.58 -22.04
C TYR A 775 -36.92 -1.93 -20.91
N ASP A 776 -36.91 -1.18 -19.81
CA ASP A 776 -36.13 -1.53 -18.62
C ASP A 776 -36.52 -2.91 -18.08
N CYS A 777 -37.81 -3.25 -18.18
CA CYS A 777 -38.33 -4.53 -17.72
C CYS A 777 -38.02 -5.70 -18.66
N ILE A 778 -37.99 -5.47 -19.98
CA ILE A 778 -37.82 -6.52 -20.99
C ILE A 778 -36.37 -6.65 -21.50
N ASN A 779 -35.48 -5.70 -21.19
CA ASN A 779 -34.14 -5.60 -21.78
C ASN A 779 -33.34 -6.90 -21.65
N SER A 780 -33.41 -7.57 -20.48
CA SER A 780 -32.73 -8.86 -20.30
C SER A 780 -33.18 -9.90 -21.32
N GLY A 781 -34.48 -10.03 -21.60
CA GLY A 781 -34.99 -11.00 -22.57
C GLY A 781 -34.77 -10.59 -24.03
N VAL A 782 -34.62 -9.30 -24.30
CA VAL A 782 -34.25 -8.76 -25.63
C VAL A 782 -32.78 -9.04 -25.93
N VAL A 783 -31.88 -8.76 -24.99
CA VAL A 783 -30.43 -8.99 -25.14
C VAL A 783 -30.10 -10.48 -25.08
N ASN A 784 -30.79 -11.24 -24.22
CA ASN A 784 -30.54 -12.64 -23.97
C ASN A 784 -31.72 -13.49 -24.47
N LEU A 785 -31.76 -13.76 -25.78
CA LEU A 785 -32.86 -14.45 -26.46
C LEU A 785 -33.11 -15.89 -25.99
N ASP A 786 -32.17 -16.48 -25.26
CA ASP A 786 -32.28 -17.80 -24.65
C ASP A 786 -32.83 -17.76 -23.21
N SER A 787 -33.34 -16.61 -22.75
CA SER A 787 -34.01 -16.47 -21.46
C SER A 787 -35.25 -17.38 -21.37
N GLY A 788 -35.45 -18.03 -20.22
CA GLY A 788 -36.70 -18.76 -19.94
C GLY A 788 -37.89 -17.81 -19.75
N THR A 789 -37.74 -16.80 -18.88
CA THR A 789 -38.77 -15.78 -18.65
C THR A 789 -38.48 -14.51 -19.44
N GLY A 790 -37.37 -13.82 -19.15
CA GLY A 790 -36.90 -12.66 -19.92
C GLY A 790 -37.43 -11.30 -19.46
N VAL A 791 -38.15 -11.22 -18.34
CA VAL A 791 -38.64 -9.97 -17.76
C VAL A 791 -38.23 -9.79 -16.31
N TYR A 792 -37.98 -8.54 -15.91
CA TYR A 792 -37.68 -8.13 -14.55
C TYR A 792 -38.43 -6.85 -14.20
N ALA A 793 -38.98 -6.73 -13.00
CA ALA A 793 -39.62 -5.51 -12.51
C ALA A 793 -38.58 -4.58 -11.87
N ALA A 794 -38.57 -3.31 -12.24
CA ALA A 794 -37.67 -2.31 -11.67
C ALA A 794 -38.19 -1.74 -10.34
N ASP A 795 -39.50 -1.70 -10.16
CA ASP A 795 -40.17 -1.30 -8.93
C ASP A 795 -41.51 -2.04 -8.78
N GLU A 796 -42.20 -1.80 -7.66
CA GLU A 796 -43.51 -2.38 -7.37
C GLU A 796 -44.58 -2.03 -8.41
N GLU A 797 -44.55 -0.79 -8.91
CA GLU A 797 -45.55 -0.25 -9.83
C GLU A 797 -45.47 -0.89 -11.23
N CYS A 798 -44.31 -1.44 -11.60
CA CYS A 798 -44.15 -2.24 -12.83
C CYS A 798 -45.19 -3.38 -12.94
N TYR A 799 -45.55 -4.02 -11.81
CA TYR A 799 -46.54 -5.10 -11.79
C TYR A 799 -47.97 -4.61 -12.08
N GLU A 800 -48.23 -3.30 -12.01
CA GLU A 800 -49.52 -2.70 -12.33
C GLU A 800 -49.48 -2.03 -13.71
N VAL A 801 -48.51 -1.14 -13.93
CA VAL A 801 -48.38 -0.36 -15.17
C VAL A 801 -48.17 -1.25 -16.38
N PHE A 802 -47.44 -2.36 -16.21
CA PHE A 802 -47.15 -3.35 -17.24
C PHE A 802 -47.87 -4.69 -16.99
N GLY A 803 -48.94 -4.70 -16.20
CA GLY A 803 -49.71 -5.91 -15.83
C GLY A 803 -50.20 -6.72 -17.05
N GLU A 804 -50.54 -6.06 -18.17
CA GLU A 804 -50.94 -6.75 -19.41
C GLU A 804 -49.91 -7.77 -19.91
N LEU A 805 -48.62 -7.55 -19.60
CA LEU A 805 -47.52 -8.47 -19.83
C LEU A 805 -47.21 -9.32 -18.58
N PHE A 806 -46.99 -8.68 -17.42
CA PHE A 806 -46.55 -9.38 -16.21
C PHE A 806 -47.56 -10.41 -15.74
N ASP A 807 -48.86 -10.11 -15.74
CA ASP A 807 -49.91 -11.01 -15.25
C ASP A 807 -49.90 -12.34 -15.99
N LYS A 808 -49.79 -12.28 -17.33
CA LYS A 808 -49.73 -13.48 -18.18
C LYS A 808 -48.48 -14.30 -17.92
N ILE A 809 -47.33 -13.64 -17.73
CA ILE A 809 -46.06 -14.31 -17.42
C ILE A 809 -46.11 -14.96 -16.04
N ILE A 810 -46.67 -14.28 -15.05
CA ILE A 810 -46.80 -14.78 -13.68
C ILE A 810 -47.70 -16.02 -13.66
N GLU A 811 -48.89 -15.94 -14.27
CA GLU A 811 -49.82 -17.08 -14.29
C GLU A 811 -49.32 -18.26 -15.12
N ASP A 812 -48.50 -18.04 -16.16
CA ASP A 812 -47.89 -19.12 -16.93
C ASP A 812 -46.79 -19.81 -16.12
N TYR A 813 -45.84 -19.03 -15.58
CA TYR A 813 -44.73 -19.60 -14.82
C TYR A 813 -45.19 -20.28 -13.52
N HIS A 814 -46.16 -19.68 -12.83
CA HIS A 814 -46.67 -20.18 -11.55
C HIS A 814 -47.93 -21.04 -11.70
N ALA A 815 -48.24 -21.53 -12.90
CA ALA A 815 -49.39 -22.39 -13.13
C ALA A 815 -49.43 -23.56 -12.11
N PRO A 816 -50.61 -23.87 -11.52
CA PRO A 816 -51.94 -23.41 -11.91
C PRO A 816 -52.41 -22.10 -11.26
N TYR A 817 -51.57 -21.37 -10.51
CA TYR A 817 -51.96 -20.15 -9.78
C TYR A 817 -52.62 -19.10 -10.68
N LYS A 818 -53.68 -18.48 -10.17
CA LYS A 818 -54.34 -17.32 -10.77
C LYS A 818 -54.28 -16.11 -9.85
N LEU A 819 -54.05 -14.92 -10.42
CA LEU A 819 -53.90 -13.70 -9.61
C LEU A 819 -55.16 -13.40 -8.78
N GLU A 820 -56.33 -13.76 -9.30
CA GLU A 820 -57.63 -13.64 -8.63
C GLU A 820 -57.77 -14.53 -7.37
N GLU A 821 -56.94 -15.56 -7.20
CA GLU A 821 -56.96 -16.44 -6.03
C GLU A 821 -56.30 -15.79 -4.80
N ASN A 822 -55.52 -14.72 -5.01
CA ASN A 822 -54.61 -14.11 -4.04
C ASN A 822 -53.58 -15.08 -3.45
N HIS A 823 -52.54 -14.52 -2.83
CA HIS A 823 -51.50 -15.23 -2.12
C HIS A 823 -51.53 -14.87 -0.63
N LYS A 824 -51.44 -15.88 0.22
CA LYS A 824 -51.34 -15.72 1.68
C LYS A 824 -49.94 -16.08 2.13
N SER A 825 -49.25 -15.11 2.71
CA SER A 825 -47.94 -15.31 3.35
C SER A 825 -48.10 -15.71 4.81
N ASP A 826 -47.25 -16.61 5.31
CA ASP A 826 -47.31 -17.08 6.70
C ASP A 826 -45.91 -17.50 7.18
N MET A 827 -45.28 -16.68 8.02
CA MET A 827 -43.95 -16.91 8.59
C MET A 827 -44.02 -17.30 10.07
N ASP A 828 -45.08 -18.01 10.48
CA ASP A 828 -45.23 -18.55 11.83
C ASP A 828 -44.72 -20.00 11.92
N PRO A 829 -43.54 -20.23 12.52
CA PRO A 829 -42.95 -21.57 12.55
C PRO A 829 -43.71 -22.54 13.45
N GLU A 830 -44.56 -22.07 14.37
CA GLU A 830 -45.34 -22.93 15.27
C GLU A 830 -46.45 -23.70 14.54
N LYS A 831 -46.80 -23.27 13.33
CA LYS A 831 -47.80 -23.94 12.48
C LYS A 831 -47.23 -25.08 11.64
N VAL A 832 -45.91 -25.31 11.68
CA VAL A 832 -45.26 -26.44 11.01
C VAL A 832 -45.11 -27.58 12.03
N ASP A 833 -45.78 -28.70 11.78
CA ASP A 833 -45.60 -29.94 12.54
C ASP A 833 -44.56 -30.82 11.83
N ALA A 834 -43.30 -30.65 12.24
CA ALA A 834 -42.15 -31.32 11.62
C ALA A 834 -41.24 -32.03 12.65
N PRO A 835 -41.68 -33.15 13.28
CA PRO A 835 -40.80 -33.99 14.07
C PRO A 835 -39.60 -34.46 13.24
N ASN A 836 -38.39 -34.31 13.78
CA ASN A 836 -37.13 -34.62 13.09
C ASN A 836 -37.14 -36.03 12.44
N LEU A 837 -37.05 -36.08 11.11
CA LEU A 837 -37.31 -37.29 10.29
C LEU A 837 -36.18 -38.33 10.35
N ASP A 838 -34.97 -37.85 10.58
CA ASP A 838 -33.73 -38.60 10.46
C ASP A 838 -32.68 -37.99 11.38
N ALA A 839 -32.94 -38.06 12.68
CA ALA A 839 -32.09 -37.47 13.72
C ALA A 839 -30.68 -38.09 13.76
N GLU A 840 -30.53 -39.32 13.26
CA GLU A 840 -29.25 -40.02 13.14
C GLU A 840 -28.46 -39.60 11.88
N GLY A 841 -29.09 -38.90 10.93
CA GLY A 841 -28.47 -38.44 9.68
C GLY A 841 -28.13 -39.58 8.70
N ALA A 842 -28.90 -40.67 8.72
CA ALA A 842 -28.63 -41.85 7.90
C ALA A 842 -28.94 -41.64 6.41
N PHE A 843 -29.88 -40.74 6.09
CA PHE A 843 -30.40 -40.50 4.75
C PHE A 843 -30.28 -39.03 4.34
N ILE A 844 -30.72 -38.10 5.22
CA ILE A 844 -30.74 -36.67 4.92
C ILE A 844 -29.43 -36.05 5.40
N ARG A 845 -28.67 -35.51 4.46
CA ARG A 845 -27.36 -34.88 4.70
C ARG A 845 -27.50 -33.45 5.21
N SER A 846 -28.40 -32.69 4.61
CA SER A 846 -28.60 -31.28 4.94
C SER A 846 -30.00 -30.81 4.59
N THR A 847 -30.42 -29.78 5.30
CA THR A 847 -31.69 -29.08 5.10
C THR A 847 -31.43 -27.59 4.97
N ARG A 848 -32.06 -26.96 3.98
CA ARG A 848 -31.85 -25.54 3.66
C ARG A 848 -33.15 -24.89 3.24
N ILE A 849 -33.45 -23.73 3.82
CA ILE A 849 -34.58 -22.89 3.42
C ILE A 849 -34.07 -21.49 3.14
N ARG A 850 -34.36 -20.99 1.94
CA ARG A 850 -34.08 -19.62 1.53
C ARG A 850 -35.37 -18.89 1.23
N VAL A 851 -35.46 -17.62 1.60
CA VAL A 851 -36.46 -16.67 1.10
C VAL A 851 -35.78 -15.45 0.47
N ALA A 852 -36.42 -14.87 -0.54
CA ALA A 852 -36.04 -13.60 -1.14
C ALA A 852 -37.01 -12.50 -0.66
N ARG A 853 -36.47 -11.35 -0.26
CA ARG A 853 -37.24 -10.20 0.24
C ARG A 853 -36.66 -8.89 -0.29
N ASN A 854 -37.53 -7.90 -0.44
CA ASN A 854 -37.17 -6.53 -0.78
C ASN A 854 -37.88 -5.58 0.20
N LEU A 855 -37.19 -4.53 0.63
CA LEU A 855 -37.66 -3.57 1.61
C LEU A 855 -38.77 -2.70 1.04
N LYS A 856 -39.75 -2.38 1.89
CA LYS A 856 -40.82 -1.45 1.56
C LYS A 856 -40.27 -0.02 1.37
N GLY A 857 -40.80 0.69 0.38
CA GLY A 857 -40.45 2.10 0.13
C GLY A 857 -39.21 2.33 -0.74
N TYR A 858 -38.65 1.27 -1.31
CA TYR A 858 -37.54 1.32 -2.27
C TYR A 858 -37.95 0.79 -3.64
N ALA A 859 -37.12 1.04 -4.65
CA ALA A 859 -37.14 0.26 -5.88
C ALA A 859 -36.95 -1.24 -5.62
N LEU A 860 -37.25 -2.08 -6.61
CA LEU A 860 -36.69 -3.43 -6.66
C LEU A 860 -35.24 -3.35 -7.19
N THR A 861 -34.44 -4.40 -7.01
CA THR A 861 -33.00 -4.38 -7.33
C THR A 861 -32.64 -3.79 -8.71
N PRO A 862 -33.35 -4.12 -9.80
CA PRO A 862 -33.08 -3.55 -11.14
C PRO A 862 -33.19 -2.01 -11.22
N GLY A 863 -34.10 -1.42 -10.43
CA GLY A 863 -34.42 0.00 -10.41
C GLY A 863 -33.83 0.78 -9.23
N LEU A 864 -32.96 0.17 -8.43
CA LEU A 864 -32.33 0.85 -7.29
C LEU A 864 -31.39 1.96 -7.77
N THR A 865 -31.59 3.16 -7.22
CA THR A 865 -30.58 4.22 -7.28
C THR A 865 -29.36 3.85 -6.44
N ARG A 866 -28.23 4.54 -6.66
CA ARG A 866 -27.03 4.38 -5.82
C ARG A 866 -27.35 4.57 -4.35
N LYS A 867 -27.99 5.71 -4.04
CA LYS A 867 -28.29 6.13 -2.67
C LYS A 867 -29.21 5.14 -1.97
N GLU A 868 -30.24 4.65 -2.67
CA GLU A 868 -31.12 3.62 -2.13
C GLU A 868 -30.39 2.32 -1.86
N ARG A 869 -29.50 1.89 -2.74
CA ARG A 869 -28.74 0.65 -2.54
C ARG A 869 -27.87 0.71 -1.28
N VAL A 870 -27.17 1.83 -1.09
CA VAL A 870 -26.34 2.06 0.11
C VAL A 870 -27.21 2.21 1.36
N ASP A 871 -28.37 2.86 1.26
CA ASP A 871 -29.31 2.99 2.38
C ASP A 871 -29.94 1.64 2.78
N VAL A 872 -30.28 0.79 1.79
CA VAL A 872 -30.72 -0.59 2.01
C VAL A 872 -29.63 -1.37 2.74
N GLU A 873 -28.38 -1.33 2.27
CA GLU A 873 -27.25 -1.99 2.94
C GLU A 873 -27.13 -1.52 4.39
N SER A 874 -27.06 -0.21 4.62
CA SER A 874 -26.88 0.39 5.94
C SER A 874 -27.99 -0.02 6.92
N LYS A 875 -29.26 0.09 6.51
CA LYS A 875 -30.40 -0.28 7.36
C LYS A 875 -30.42 -1.77 7.67
N VAL A 876 -30.18 -2.61 6.66
CA VAL A 876 -30.14 -4.07 6.82
C VAL A 876 -29.02 -4.47 7.76
N VAL A 877 -27.81 -3.94 7.57
CA VAL A 877 -26.66 -4.22 8.43
C VAL A 877 -26.92 -3.76 9.86
N GLY A 878 -27.58 -2.62 10.06
CA GLY A 878 -28.04 -2.16 11.37
C GLY A 878 -28.89 -3.20 12.09
N VAL A 879 -29.87 -3.78 11.40
CA VAL A 879 -30.72 -4.85 11.96
C VAL A 879 -29.90 -6.13 12.21
N LEU A 880 -29.11 -6.58 11.23
CA LEU A 880 -28.34 -7.82 11.34
C LEU A 880 -27.34 -7.79 12.50
N ASN A 881 -26.69 -6.64 12.74
CA ASN A 881 -25.79 -6.44 13.88
C ASN A 881 -26.53 -6.39 15.23
N SER A 882 -27.85 -6.17 15.23
CA SER A 882 -28.68 -6.20 16.45
C SER A 882 -29.20 -7.60 16.79
N LEU A 883 -29.07 -8.58 15.88
CA LEU A 883 -29.51 -9.95 16.12
C LEU A 883 -28.68 -10.60 17.22
N THR A 884 -29.35 -11.39 18.08
CA THR A 884 -28.75 -12.04 19.26
C THR A 884 -28.97 -13.55 19.24
N GLY A 885 -28.36 -14.26 20.20
CA GLY A 885 -28.46 -15.72 20.29
C GLY A 885 -27.77 -16.42 19.13
N ASP A 886 -28.40 -17.47 18.60
CA ASP A 886 -27.93 -18.23 17.44
C ASP A 886 -27.97 -17.44 16.12
N LEU A 887 -28.55 -16.24 16.10
CA LEU A 887 -28.53 -15.36 14.94
C LEU A 887 -27.39 -14.33 14.96
N ALA A 888 -26.68 -14.20 16.10
CA ALA A 888 -25.56 -13.27 16.22
C ALA A 888 -24.43 -13.64 15.25
N GLY A 889 -23.87 -12.64 14.57
CA GLY A 889 -22.93 -12.87 13.47
C GLY A 889 -22.13 -11.65 13.07
N LYS A 890 -21.50 -11.75 11.90
CA LYS A 890 -20.65 -10.69 11.34
C LYS A 890 -21.05 -10.39 9.90
N TYR A 891 -21.03 -9.10 9.56
CA TYR A 891 -21.19 -8.60 8.19
C TYR A 891 -19.83 -8.40 7.50
N TYR A 892 -19.78 -8.77 6.23
CA TYR A 892 -18.62 -8.69 5.35
C TYR A 892 -19.02 -7.94 4.07
N PRO A 893 -18.72 -6.64 3.93
CA PRO A 893 -18.96 -5.93 2.69
C PRO A 893 -18.06 -6.50 1.58
N LEU A 894 -18.59 -6.60 0.35
CA LEU A 894 -17.77 -6.96 -0.82
C LEU A 894 -16.83 -5.83 -1.21
N SER A 895 -17.23 -4.57 -0.98
CA SER A 895 -16.37 -3.40 -1.16
C SER A 895 -15.15 -3.46 -0.26
N GLY A 896 -13.95 -3.52 -0.84
CA GLY A 896 -12.69 -3.58 -0.11
C GLY A 896 -12.41 -4.91 0.59
N MET A 897 -13.15 -5.98 0.28
CA MET A 897 -12.90 -7.32 0.81
C MET A 897 -11.52 -7.83 0.37
N ASP A 898 -10.70 -8.24 1.34
CA ASP A 898 -9.40 -8.86 1.06
C ASP A 898 -9.53 -10.31 0.58
N GLU A 899 -8.45 -10.82 -0.03
CA GLU A 899 -8.42 -12.15 -0.63
C GLU A 899 -8.57 -13.29 0.41
N ALA A 900 -8.10 -13.09 1.64
CA ALA A 900 -8.17 -14.11 2.68
C ALA A 900 -9.63 -14.30 3.16
N THR A 901 -10.32 -13.19 3.44
CA THR A 901 -11.74 -13.16 3.74
C THR A 901 -12.56 -13.72 2.59
N ARG A 902 -12.24 -13.31 1.35
CA ARG A 902 -12.89 -13.83 0.15
C ARG A 902 -12.75 -15.35 0.04
N GLN A 903 -11.55 -15.88 0.23
CA GLN A 903 -11.30 -17.32 0.14
C GLN A 903 -12.04 -18.10 1.23
N GLN A 904 -12.07 -17.58 2.46
CA GLN A 904 -12.84 -18.21 3.54
C GLN A 904 -14.34 -18.30 3.20
N LEU A 905 -14.92 -17.22 2.64
CA LEU A 905 -16.32 -17.23 2.22
C LEU A 905 -16.57 -18.17 1.02
N VAL A 906 -15.56 -18.41 0.17
CA VAL A 906 -15.63 -19.44 -0.89
C VAL A 906 -15.67 -20.83 -0.27
N ASP A 907 -14.80 -21.12 0.68
CA ASP A 907 -14.68 -22.45 1.31
C ASP A 907 -15.97 -22.82 2.07
N ASP A 908 -16.61 -21.83 2.70
CA ASP A 908 -17.92 -21.98 3.34
C ASP A 908 -19.10 -22.03 2.35
N HIS A 909 -18.84 -21.82 1.05
CA HIS A 909 -19.86 -21.70 0.00
C HIS A 909 -20.84 -20.53 0.24
N PHE A 910 -20.37 -19.47 0.91
CA PHE A 910 -21.15 -18.27 1.26
C PHE A 910 -20.94 -17.12 0.27
N LEU A 911 -19.84 -17.11 -0.48
CA LEU A 911 -19.54 -16.03 -1.41
C LEU A 911 -20.45 -16.07 -2.64
N PHE A 912 -21.09 -14.94 -2.95
CA PHE A 912 -21.70 -14.69 -4.25
C PHE A 912 -20.80 -13.81 -5.12
N LYS A 913 -21.03 -13.86 -6.43
CA LYS A 913 -20.26 -13.13 -7.45
C LYS A 913 -21.13 -12.11 -8.14
N LYS A 914 -20.50 -11.30 -9.01
CA LYS A 914 -21.24 -10.43 -9.93
C LYS A 914 -22.26 -11.27 -10.70
N GLY A 915 -23.48 -10.76 -10.81
CA GLY A 915 -24.56 -11.45 -11.50
C GLY A 915 -24.20 -11.76 -12.95
N ASP A 916 -24.82 -12.80 -13.51
CA ASP A 916 -24.58 -13.21 -14.88
C ASP A 916 -25.10 -12.20 -15.93
N ARG A 917 -25.04 -12.57 -17.22
CA ARG A 917 -25.49 -11.69 -18.31
C ARG A 917 -26.98 -11.38 -18.32
N PHE A 918 -27.83 -12.18 -17.66
CA PHE A 918 -29.25 -11.89 -17.52
C PHE A 918 -29.44 -10.77 -16.49
N LEU A 919 -28.78 -10.91 -15.34
CA LEU A 919 -28.80 -9.90 -14.28
C LEU A 919 -28.10 -8.59 -14.69
N GLU A 920 -27.00 -8.68 -15.47
CA GLU A 920 -26.34 -7.51 -16.05
C GLU A 920 -27.29 -6.74 -16.97
N ALA A 921 -27.95 -7.41 -17.91
CA ALA A 921 -28.88 -6.78 -18.84
C ALA A 921 -30.17 -6.28 -18.17
N ALA A 922 -30.56 -6.88 -17.03
CA ALA A 922 -31.64 -6.38 -16.19
C ALA A 922 -31.23 -5.14 -15.36
N GLY A 923 -29.95 -4.75 -15.31
CA GLY A 923 -29.49 -3.61 -14.52
C GLY A 923 -29.27 -3.90 -13.03
N VAL A 924 -29.23 -5.18 -12.63
CA VAL A 924 -28.99 -5.61 -11.24
C VAL A 924 -27.56 -5.32 -10.79
N ASN A 925 -26.60 -5.40 -11.72
CA ASN A 925 -25.17 -5.26 -11.47
C ASN A 925 -24.64 -3.82 -11.43
N LYS A 926 -25.52 -2.80 -11.44
CA LYS A 926 -25.12 -1.38 -11.40
C LYS A 926 -24.20 -1.11 -10.20
N MET A 927 -23.07 -0.44 -10.45
CA MET A 927 -22.06 -0.04 -9.45
C MET A 927 -21.48 -1.20 -8.62
N TRP A 928 -21.38 -2.39 -9.19
CA TRP A 928 -20.78 -3.53 -8.48
C TRP A 928 -19.34 -3.24 -8.01
N PRO A 929 -18.96 -3.54 -6.75
CA PRO A 929 -19.72 -4.23 -5.70
C PRO A 929 -20.35 -3.31 -4.62
N GLU A 930 -20.50 -2.00 -4.87
CA GLU A 930 -20.97 -1.04 -3.87
C GLU A 930 -22.36 -1.41 -3.31
N GLY A 931 -22.53 -1.35 -1.99
CA GLY A 931 -23.79 -1.68 -1.33
C GLY A 931 -24.05 -3.19 -1.19
N ARG A 932 -23.08 -4.06 -1.53
CA ARG A 932 -23.24 -5.52 -1.48
C ARG A 932 -22.39 -6.12 -0.36
N GLY A 933 -22.95 -7.11 0.31
CA GLY A 933 -22.21 -7.83 1.35
C GLY A 933 -22.90 -9.10 1.82
N ILE A 934 -22.20 -9.79 2.70
CA ILE A 934 -22.57 -11.10 3.23
C ILE A 934 -22.63 -11.01 4.75
N PHE A 935 -23.71 -11.46 5.35
CA PHE A 935 -23.77 -11.71 6.79
C PHE A 935 -23.89 -13.20 7.03
N HIS A 936 -23.16 -13.73 8.00
CA HIS A 936 -23.47 -15.06 8.53
C HIS A 936 -23.32 -15.09 10.05
N ASN A 937 -24.10 -15.96 10.69
CA ASN A 937 -24.00 -16.20 12.12
C ASN A 937 -22.73 -16.99 12.48
N ASN A 938 -22.40 -17.03 13.77
CA ASN A 938 -21.22 -17.74 14.27
C ASN A 938 -21.27 -19.25 13.97
N ASP A 939 -22.46 -19.84 14.00
CA ASP A 939 -22.66 -21.28 13.81
C ASP A 939 -22.70 -21.71 12.32
N LYS A 940 -22.62 -20.76 11.38
CA LYS A 940 -22.72 -21.01 9.93
C LYS A 940 -24.04 -21.72 9.53
N THR A 941 -25.11 -21.44 10.28
CA THR A 941 -26.46 -21.98 10.06
C THR A 941 -27.47 -20.92 9.59
N PHE A 942 -27.06 -19.66 9.53
CA PHE A 942 -27.83 -18.53 9.03
C PHE A 942 -26.94 -17.61 8.19
N LEU A 943 -27.42 -17.24 7.01
CA LEU A 943 -26.69 -16.48 5.99
C LEU A 943 -27.64 -15.47 5.32
N VAL A 944 -27.17 -14.24 5.12
CA VAL A 944 -27.88 -13.21 4.37
C VAL A 944 -26.96 -12.65 3.29
N TRP A 945 -27.42 -12.66 2.05
CA TRP A 945 -26.82 -11.85 0.99
C TRP A 945 -27.62 -10.56 0.84
N VAL A 946 -26.88 -9.45 0.79
CA VAL A 946 -27.43 -8.10 0.69
C VAL A 946 -27.17 -7.55 -0.72
N ASN A 947 -28.22 -7.08 -1.39
CA ASN A 947 -28.21 -6.46 -2.72
C ASN A 947 -27.61 -7.31 -3.85
N GLU A 948 -27.88 -8.61 -3.85
CA GLU A 948 -27.45 -9.56 -4.87
C GLU A 948 -28.44 -9.57 -6.07
N GLU A 949 -29.27 -10.60 -6.23
CA GLU A 949 -30.41 -10.60 -7.16
C GLU A 949 -31.59 -9.78 -6.59
N ASP A 950 -31.91 -10.05 -5.32
CA ASP A 950 -32.87 -9.33 -4.51
C ASP A 950 -32.10 -8.51 -3.45
N GLN A 951 -32.74 -7.51 -2.86
CA GLN A 951 -32.13 -6.75 -1.77
C GLN A 951 -31.72 -7.65 -0.60
N LEU A 952 -32.52 -8.69 -0.33
CA LEU A 952 -32.26 -9.68 0.71
C LEU A 952 -32.49 -11.09 0.21
N ARG A 953 -31.45 -11.92 0.28
CA ARG A 953 -31.57 -13.38 0.18
C ARG A 953 -31.20 -13.96 1.54
N ILE A 954 -32.22 -14.37 2.28
CA ILE A 954 -32.13 -14.79 3.69
C ILE A 954 -32.20 -16.31 3.71
N ILE A 955 -31.19 -16.95 4.30
CA ILE A 955 -30.96 -18.38 4.20
C ILE A 955 -30.76 -18.94 5.61
N SER A 956 -31.47 -20.02 5.90
CA SER A 956 -31.26 -20.85 7.07
C SER A 956 -30.90 -22.25 6.59
N MET A 957 -29.88 -22.86 7.18
CA MET A 957 -29.46 -24.21 6.84
C MET A 957 -28.84 -24.94 8.03
N GLU A 958 -28.94 -26.26 8.03
CA GLU A 958 -28.30 -27.16 8.99
C GLU A 958 -27.93 -28.49 8.33
N MET A 959 -26.94 -29.18 8.89
CA MET A 959 -26.70 -30.58 8.59
C MET A 959 -27.82 -31.43 9.22
N GLY A 960 -28.19 -32.52 8.55
CA GLY A 960 -29.31 -33.37 8.98
C GLY A 960 -30.68 -32.88 8.51
N SER A 961 -31.73 -33.36 9.19
CA SER A 961 -33.11 -33.36 8.69
C SER A 961 -34.10 -32.46 9.43
N ASP A 962 -33.63 -31.63 10.36
CA ASP A 962 -34.51 -30.81 11.21
C ASP A 962 -35.03 -29.55 10.49
N ILE A 963 -35.94 -29.77 9.54
CA ILE A 963 -36.55 -28.68 8.76
C ILE A 963 -37.36 -27.71 9.65
N GLY A 964 -37.88 -28.19 10.78
CA GLY A 964 -38.56 -27.36 11.78
C GLY A 964 -37.61 -26.36 12.45
N SER A 965 -36.46 -26.83 12.93
CA SER A 965 -35.38 -25.97 13.46
C SER A 965 -34.92 -24.93 12.43
N VAL A 966 -34.62 -25.39 11.21
CA VAL A 966 -34.18 -24.53 10.10
C VAL A 966 -35.22 -23.44 9.80
N PHE A 967 -36.51 -23.79 9.73
CA PHE A 967 -37.56 -22.82 9.45
C PHE A 967 -37.79 -21.86 10.63
N SER A 968 -37.77 -22.35 11.87
CA SER A 968 -37.91 -21.52 13.07
C SER A 968 -36.82 -20.45 13.17
N ARG A 969 -35.55 -20.81 12.91
CA ARG A 969 -34.44 -19.85 12.85
C ARG A 969 -34.64 -18.82 11.72
N LEU A 970 -35.08 -19.27 10.54
CA LEU A 970 -35.38 -18.38 9.43
C LEU A 970 -36.48 -17.37 9.80
N CYS A 971 -37.60 -17.84 10.36
CA CYS A 971 -38.73 -17.02 10.75
C CYS A 971 -38.34 -15.96 11.79
N ARG A 972 -37.56 -16.33 12.82
CA ARG A 972 -37.09 -15.36 13.83
C ARG A 972 -36.32 -14.21 13.19
N ALA A 973 -35.40 -14.51 12.28
CA ALA A 973 -34.62 -13.48 11.60
C ALA A 973 -35.48 -12.65 10.63
N VAL A 974 -36.28 -13.30 9.78
CA VAL A 974 -37.12 -12.63 8.77
C VAL A 974 -38.16 -11.72 9.45
N ASN A 975 -38.81 -12.20 10.51
CA ASN A 975 -39.83 -11.43 11.23
C ASN A 975 -39.24 -10.24 11.98
N GLU A 976 -38.00 -10.33 12.50
CA GLU A 976 -37.34 -9.19 13.12
C GLU A 976 -36.94 -8.13 12.07
N ILE A 977 -36.47 -8.56 10.89
CA ILE A 977 -36.20 -7.63 9.78
C ILE A 977 -37.49 -6.96 9.31
N ASP A 978 -38.58 -7.73 9.14
CA ASP A 978 -39.88 -7.19 8.71
C ASP A 978 -40.44 -6.19 9.72
N LYS A 979 -40.34 -6.51 11.02
CA LYS A 979 -40.77 -5.63 12.11
C LYS A 979 -40.05 -4.28 12.10
N GLN A 980 -38.76 -4.24 11.78
CA GLN A 980 -37.98 -3.01 11.79
C GLN A 980 -38.04 -2.23 10.47
N LEU A 981 -38.05 -2.92 9.32
CA LEU A 981 -37.88 -2.30 8.00
C LEU A 981 -39.09 -2.47 7.07
N GLY A 982 -39.87 -3.52 7.25
CA GLY A 982 -41.01 -3.89 6.39
C GLY A 982 -40.59 -4.41 5.01
N PHE A 983 -41.37 -5.35 4.46
CA PHE A 983 -41.17 -5.85 3.09
C PHE A 983 -42.20 -5.33 2.08
N ALA A 984 -41.76 -5.21 0.82
CA ALA A 984 -42.62 -4.96 -0.32
C ALA A 984 -43.50 -6.20 -0.58
N HIS A 985 -44.82 -6.04 -0.54
CA HIS A 985 -45.79 -7.13 -0.57
C HIS A 985 -47.12 -6.67 -1.17
N LYS A 986 -47.76 -7.54 -1.95
CA LYS A 986 -49.10 -7.32 -2.49
C LYS A 986 -49.93 -8.60 -2.39
N GLU A 987 -51.22 -8.48 -2.08
CA GLU A 987 -52.12 -9.64 -1.89
C GLU A 987 -52.10 -10.60 -3.08
N THR A 988 -52.08 -10.10 -4.32
CA THR A 988 -52.08 -10.93 -5.52
C THR A 988 -50.70 -11.50 -5.90
N HIS A 989 -49.61 -10.95 -5.37
CA HIS A 989 -48.24 -11.30 -5.78
C HIS A 989 -47.40 -11.88 -4.64
N GLY A 990 -47.87 -11.84 -3.40
CA GLY A 990 -47.07 -12.08 -2.20
C GLY A 990 -45.92 -11.08 -2.06
N TYR A 991 -44.77 -11.55 -1.58
CA TYR A 991 -43.56 -10.71 -1.49
C TYR A 991 -43.05 -10.36 -2.88
N LEU A 992 -42.79 -9.07 -3.10
CA LEU A 992 -42.36 -8.55 -4.38
C LEU A 992 -40.86 -8.77 -4.59
N SER A 993 -40.51 -9.10 -5.84
CA SER A 993 -39.15 -9.34 -6.29
C SER A 993 -38.97 -8.75 -7.68
N GLY A 994 -37.74 -8.34 -8.02
CA GLY A 994 -37.42 -7.92 -9.38
C GLY A 994 -37.60 -9.05 -10.39
N CYS A 995 -37.36 -10.31 -9.99
CA CYS A 995 -37.65 -11.48 -10.81
C CYS A 995 -39.06 -12.03 -10.53
N PRO A 996 -39.96 -12.14 -11.52
CA PRO A 996 -41.31 -12.67 -11.32
C PRO A 996 -41.33 -14.12 -10.83
N THR A 997 -40.26 -14.88 -11.06
CA THR A 997 -40.16 -16.27 -10.58
C THR A 997 -40.01 -16.36 -9.06
N ASN A 998 -39.53 -15.30 -8.39
CA ASN A 998 -39.32 -15.22 -6.94
C ASN A 998 -40.49 -14.54 -6.21
N LEU A 999 -41.65 -14.33 -6.85
CA LEU A 999 -42.86 -13.83 -6.20
C LEU A 999 -43.48 -14.86 -5.22
N GLY A 1000 -44.53 -14.45 -4.51
CA GLY A 1000 -45.25 -15.26 -3.54
C GLY A 1000 -44.46 -15.39 -2.26
N THR A 1001 -44.10 -16.62 -1.91
CA THR A 1001 -43.21 -16.91 -0.80
C THR A 1001 -41.77 -16.45 -1.03
N GLY A 1002 -41.34 -16.28 -2.29
CA GLY A 1002 -39.92 -16.13 -2.65
C GLY A 1002 -39.02 -17.27 -2.16
N MET A 1003 -39.63 -18.42 -1.81
CA MET A 1003 -38.99 -19.50 -1.08
C MET A 1003 -38.34 -20.53 -2.01
N ARG A 1004 -37.18 -21.02 -1.58
CA ARG A 1004 -36.64 -22.33 -1.97
C ARG A 1004 -36.32 -23.11 -0.71
N ALA A 1005 -37.17 -24.07 -0.35
CA ALA A 1005 -36.87 -25.11 0.61
C ALA A 1005 -36.25 -26.30 -0.13
N SER A 1006 -35.20 -26.87 0.44
CA SER A 1006 -34.47 -28.00 -0.16
C SER A 1006 -33.87 -28.92 0.89
N VAL A 1007 -33.89 -30.23 0.62
CA VAL A 1007 -33.15 -31.24 1.39
C VAL A 1007 -32.27 -32.08 0.47
N HIS A 1008 -31.04 -32.36 0.91
CA HIS A 1008 -30.18 -33.34 0.26
C HIS A 1008 -30.39 -34.69 0.92
N VAL A 1009 -31.02 -35.63 0.21
CA VAL A 1009 -31.45 -36.91 0.77
C VAL A 1009 -31.03 -38.08 -0.10
N LYS A 1010 -30.51 -39.13 0.53
CA LYS A 1010 -30.11 -40.39 -0.11
C LYS A 1010 -31.28 -41.36 -0.14
N ILE A 1011 -31.86 -41.58 -1.32
CA ILE A 1011 -33.07 -42.40 -1.52
C ILE A 1011 -32.98 -43.28 -2.79
N PRO A 1012 -31.96 -44.14 -2.93
CA PRO A 1012 -31.79 -44.96 -4.12
C PRO A 1012 -33.02 -45.86 -4.39
N LYS A 1013 -33.62 -46.47 -3.36
CA LYS A 1013 -34.80 -47.33 -3.56
C LYS A 1013 -36.04 -46.50 -3.87
N ALA A 1014 -36.30 -45.45 -3.10
CA ALA A 1014 -37.51 -44.65 -3.30
C ALA A 1014 -37.48 -43.91 -4.64
N SER A 1015 -36.31 -43.55 -5.16
CA SER A 1015 -36.16 -42.92 -6.47
C SER A 1015 -36.54 -43.83 -7.66
N GLU A 1016 -36.43 -45.14 -7.48
CA GLU A 1016 -36.83 -46.15 -8.48
C GLU A 1016 -38.24 -46.69 -8.22
N HIS A 1017 -38.88 -46.31 -7.12
CA HIS A 1017 -40.20 -46.79 -6.74
C HIS A 1017 -41.30 -46.21 -7.65
N PRO A 1018 -42.32 -47.00 -8.06
CA PRO A 1018 -43.39 -46.51 -8.95
C PRO A 1018 -44.16 -45.28 -8.44
N ASP A 1019 -44.27 -45.13 -7.11
CA ASP A 1019 -44.95 -43.98 -6.49
C ASP A 1019 -44.06 -42.72 -6.35
N PHE A 1020 -42.79 -42.75 -6.75
CA PHE A 1020 -41.86 -41.62 -6.59
C PHE A 1020 -42.41 -40.32 -7.18
N GLN A 1021 -42.81 -40.37 -8.45
CA GLN A 1021 -43.35 -39.22 -9.16
C GLN A 1021 -44.70 -38.79 -8.57
N LYS A 1022 -45.52 -39.76 -8.14
CA LYS A 1022 -46.81 -39.50 -7.52
C LYS A 1022 -46.66 -38.71 -6.21
N ILE A 1023 -45.70 -39.10 -5.35
CA ILE A 1023 -45.37 -38.37 -4.12
C ILE A 1023 -44.86 -36.96 -4.47
N CYS A 1024 -43.95 -36.86 -5.44
CA CYS A 1024 -43.42 -35.56 -5.86
C CYS A 1024 -44.53 -34.61 -6.34
N ASP A 1025 -45.50 -35.11 -7.10
CA ASP A 1025 -46.59 -34.31 -7.64
C ASP A 1025 -47.65 -33.98 -6.58
N GLU A 1026 -47.95 -34.91 -5.66
CA GLU A 1026 -48.88 -34.71 -4.53
C GLU A 1026 -48.41 -33.57 -3.61
N PHE A 1027 -47.13 -33.55 -3.24
CA PHE A 1027 -46.54 -32.53 -2.35
C PHE A 1027 -45.86 -31.39 -3.09
N HIS A 1028 -46.03 -31.32 -4.42
CA HIS A 1028 -45.51 -30.23 -5.25
C HIS A 1028 -43.99 -30.00 -5.07
N ILE A 1029 -43.24 -31.08 -4.88
CA ILE A 1029 -41.78 -31.11 -4.79
C ILE A 1029 -41.17 -31.70 -6.06
N GLN A 1030 -39.89 -31.43 -6.28
CA GLN A 1030 -39.11 -31.98 -7.38
C GLN A 1030 -37.78 -32.50 -6.85
N ALA A 1031 -37.38 -33.67 -7.34
CA ALA A 1031 -36.09 -34.26 -7.03
C ALA A 1031 -35.16 -34.16 -8.24
N ARG A 1032 -33.93 -33.68 -8.01
CA ARG A 1032 -32.90 -33.49 -9.05
C ARG A 1032 -31.54 -33.92 -8.50
N GLY A 1033 -30.54 -34.10 -9.36
CA GLY A 1033 -29.17 -34.33 -8.90
C GLY A 1033 -28.58 -33.09 -8.20
N ILE A 1034 -27.65 -33.32 -7.27
CA ILE A 1034 -27.10 -32.27 -6.40
C ILE A 1034 -26.11 -31.31 -7.10
N HIS A 1035 -25.75 -31.60 -8.37
CA HIS A 1035 -24.79 -30.81 -9.16
C HIS A 1035 -25.46 -29.93 -10.23
N GLY A 1036 -26.78 -29.73 -10.14
CA GLY A 1036 -27.52 -28.84 -11.03
C GLY A 1036 -28.70 -29.48 -11.77
N GLU A 1037 -29.48 -28.62 -12.42
CA GLU A 1037 -30.63 -28.99 -13.25
C GLU A 1037 -30.13 -29.87 -14.41
N HIS A 1038 -30.57 -31.13 -14.46
CA HIS A 1038 -30.11 -32.20 -15.36
C HIS A 1038 -28.84 -32.98 -14.98
N SER A 1039 -28.32 -32.80 -13.76
CA SER A 1039 -27.25 -33.68 -13.25
C SER A 1039 -27.80 -34.98 -12.67
N VAL A 1040 -27.06 -36.08 -12.83
CA VAL A 1040 -27.22 -37.31 -12.04
C VAL A 1040 -26.10 -37.29 -11.01
N SER A 1041 -26.43 -37.51 -9.73
CA SER A 1041 -25.41 -37.63 -8.70
C SER A 1041 -24.58 -38.90 -8.94
N THR A 1042 -23.25 -38.77 -9.05
CA THR A 1042 -22.33 -39.87 -9.38
C THR A 1042 -21.26 -40.03 -8.28
N GLY A 1043 -20.51 -41.13 -8.32
CA GLY A 1043 -19.46 -41.40 -7.33
C GLY A 1043 -20.03 -41.64 -5.92
N GLU A 1044 -19.44 -41.00 -4.90
CA GLU A 1044 -19.86 -41.12 -3.50
C GLU A 1044 -21.25 -40.53 -3.22
N ASP A 1045 -21.79 -39.75 -4.16
CA ASP A 1045 -23.12 -39.13 -4.09
C ASP A 1045 -24.19 -39.88 -4.87
N ALA A 1046 -23.86 -41.07 -5.40
CA ALA A 1046 -24.83 -41.90 -6.09
C ALA A 1046 -26.06 -42.20 -5.21
N GLY A 1047 -27.25 -41.91 -5.75
CA GLY A 1047 -28.54 -42.06 -5.04
C GLY A 1047 -28.93 -40.89 -4.14
N VAL A 1048 -28.19 -39.78 -4.15
CA VAL A 1048 -28.53 -38.55 -3.41
C VAL A 1048 -29.22 -37.55 -4.33
N PHE A 1049 -30.33 -36.98 -3.85
CA PHE A 1049 -31.13 -36.00 -4.59
C PHE A 1049 -31.25 -34.68 -3.81
N ASP A 1050 -31.27 -33.57 -4.53
CA ASP A 1050 -31.81 -32.29 -4.06
C ASP A 1050 -33.33 -32.30 -4.29
N ILE A 1051 -34.09 -32.48 -3.21
CA ILE A 1051 -35.54 -32.35 -3.22
C ILE A 1051 -35.89 -30.91 -2.87
N SER A 1052 -36.55 -30.20 -3.78
CA SER A 1052 -36.94 -28.79 -3.61
C SER A 1052 -38.40 -28.54 -3.94
N ASN A 1053 -38.98 -27.45 -3.43
CA ASN A 1053 -40.35 -27.05 -3.79
C ASN A 1053 -40.45 -26.60 -5.26
N LYS A 1054 -41.54 -26.97 -5.94
CA LYS A 1054 -41.86 -26.49 -7.29
C LYS A 1054 -42.59 -25.15 -7.28
N ARG A 1055 -43.49 -24.93 -6.32
CA ARG A 1055 -44.38 -23.76 -6.26
C ARG A 1055 -43.87 -22.68 -5.32
N ARG A 1056 -44.27 -21.43 -5.59
CA ARG A 1056 -44.01 -20.25 -4.74
C ARG A 1056 -45.23 -19.35 -4.55
N LEU A 1057 -46.12 -19.28 -5.54
CA LEU A 1057 -47.44 -18.64 -5.44
C LEU A 1057 -48.54 -19.69 -5.21
N GLY A 1058 -49.67 -19.24 -4.63
CA GLY A 1058 -50.81 -20.10 -4.28
C GLY A 1058 -50.67 -20.95 -3.00
N LEU A 1059 -49.53 -20.85 -2.29
CA LEU A 1059 -49.29 -21.50 -0.99
C LEU A 1059 -48.42 -20.62 -0.10
N SER A 1060 -48.62 -20.65 1.21
CA SER A 1060 -47.80 -19.92 2.20
C SER A 1060 -46.44 -20.59 2.44
N GLU A 1061 -45.53 -19.88 3.11
CA GLU A 1061 -44.24 -20.42 3.55
C GLU A 1061 -44.41 -21.62 4.49
N VAL A 1062 -45.31 -21.53 5.47
CA VAL A 1062 -45.68 -22.66 6.36
C VAL A 1062 -46.14 -23.88 5.54
N GLN A 1063 -47.05 -23.70 4.59
CA GLN A 1063 -47.55 -24.80 3.76
C GLN A 1063 -46.44 -25.42 2.90
N CYS A 1064 -45.58 -24.59 2.29
CA CYS A 1064 -44.45 -25.04 1.48
C CYS A 1064 -43.47 -25.91 2.30
N VAL A 1065 -43.17 -25.50 3.53
CA VAL A 1065 -42.30 -26.27 4.44
C VAL A 1065 -42.96 -27.57 4.89
N GLN A 1066 -44.26 -27.54 5.22
CA GLN A 1066 -45.00 -28.74 5.60
C GLN A 1066 -45.11 -29.74 4.44
N ASP A 1067 -45.31 -29.27 3.21
CA ASP A 1067 -45.35 -30.10 2.00
C ASP A 1067 -43.99 -30.78 1.78
N MET A 1068 -42.89 -30.03 1.91
CA MET A 1068 -41.53 -30.58 1.86
C MET A 1068 -41.34 -31.69 2.90
N TYR A 1069 -41.70 -31.42 4.16
CA TYR A 1069 -41.61 -32.40 5.24
C TYR A 1069 -42.40 -33.67 4.93
N ASN A 1070 -43.67 -33.53 4.53
CA ASN A 1070 -44.56 -34.66 4.27
C ASN A 1070 -44.10 -35.50 3.08
N GLY A 1071 -43.65 -34.87 2.00
CA GLY A 1071 -43.13 -35.55 0.82
C GLY A 1071 -41.85 -36.34 1.14
N VAL A 1072 -40.89 -35.71 1.83
CA VAL A 1072 -39.64 -36.36 2.23
C VAL A 1072 -39.90 -37.51 3.21
N LYS A 1073 -40.83 -37.34 4.15
CA LYS A 1073 -41.25 -38.40 5.08
C LYS A 1073 -41.72 -39.65 4.33
N LYS A 1074 -42.62 -39.50 3.36
CA LYS A 1074 -43.10 -40.65 2.55
C LYS A 1074 -42.00 -41.32 1.75
N LEU A 1075 -41.06 -40.54 1.21
CA LEU A 1075 -39.90 -41.09 0.49
C LEU A 1075 -39.01 -41.91 1.42
N LEU A 1076 -38.78 -41.45 2.65
CA LEU A 1076 -38.03 -42.19 3.65
C LEU A 1076 -38.76 -43.44 4.16
N GLU A 1077 -40.09 -43.41 4.26
CA GLU A 1077 -40.90 -44.60 4.57
C GLU A 1077 -40.69 -45.70 3.54
N ILE A 1078 -40.62 -45.35 2.25
CA ILE A 1078 -40.29 -46.30 1.16
C ILE A 1078 -38.83 -46.75 1.24
N GLU A 1079 -37.90 -45.85 1.52
CA GLU A 1079 -36.46 -46.18 1.55
C GLU A 1079 -36.11 -47.16 2.69
N LYS A 1080 -36.79 -47.03 3.83
CA LYS A 1080 -36.59 -47.86 5.03
C LYS A 1080 -37.34 -49.19 4.96
N ALA A 1081 -38.34 -49.31 4.10
CA ALA A 1081 -38.99 -50.58 3.78
C ALA A 1081 -38.06 -51.50 2.95
#